data_AF-A0A428NLG0-F1
#
_entry.id   AF-A0A428NLG0-F1
#
_cell.length_a   1.000
_cell.length_b   1.000
_cell.length_c   1.000
_cell.angle_alpha   90.00
_cell.angle_beta   90.00
_cell.angle_gamma   90.00
#
_symmetry.space_group_name_H-M   'P 1'
#
loop_
_entity.id
_entity.type
_entity.pdbx_description
1 polymer ?
#
loop_
_entity_poly.entity_id
_entity_poly.type
_entity_poly.pdbx_seq_one_letter_code
_entity_poly.pdbx_strand_id
1 'polypeptide(L)'
;MNGHTSSEGSDDSGRPQVQPAVTITRNNQREKKKKRLPPQVFIDHIWDTFSRDPSGNPLAVLPSGCVSPSTAYRGQSNELLSDAYERTADQCRRTVRKRAERCKRDGMRYEDSEWDLDRDFKEKKGHCLNGLGSQRFKLDKDTLLSSSSSTPKSVKRVHEIFENPTFMKNVNGGDVKQGTLDDCWLMGALTALGNVQDELKRICVAYDTEVGIYGFVFYRDGEWIQTIIDDKLYLKSPDWTSRNIQRDALEQIGDEKSKEVYRKTYQTGSKALFFAQCRDENETWVPLVEKAYAKAHGDYASLSGGWMSEGIGDLSGNVATGLQMSSILNVDDFWDKEMSRVNDEFLFGASTGYLEHGYGRREGISEGHNYVVMDARKLDSGERLVKLRDPSGKVGKDTWEGPWGDGSKEWTAQALKELDHTFGIDSVFWMSYGDFIKIFTHLARMSRFRDLDWRCCQRWTAVNVPWKAEYHKKFQFRLTQNSPVCLVVSQLDRRYYVGLWGQYSFHLHFRLHKEDSLDAEDCVASSRGHYLMHRSVSVELPELPAGSYVVYLKVTGERNLKAWPVEYVVRRECHNRVENKKFAQVGESHDLAHSKGRSHMDECIKLCQKKASECQQAERASKRPKEKRQEARPIDRTTPDLDEKGEPLPDRARPTYNSADESSDSPVENWDDIHKANKRASKLHGNICSQAAAQDDYDTEEEKMPDPWSASCVVGIRVYSKDSGLQLRTVIEGDELWRGHRA
;
A
#
# COMPACT_ATOMS: atom_id res chain seq x y z
N MET A 1 37.01 49.84 9.20
CA MET A 1 37.97 49.84 10.32
C MET A 1 37.34 50.57 11.51
N ASN A 2 37.63 50.08 12.71
CA ASN A 2 37.48 50.62 14.08
C ASN A 2 36.66 51.91 14.33
N GLY A 3 35.79 51.88 15.35
CA GLY A 3 35.16 53.05 15.96
C GLY A 3 34.28 52.67 17.17
N HIS A 4 34.83 52.75 18.39
CA HIS A 4 34.14 52.51 19.68
C HIS A 4 34.01 53.82 20.49
N THR A 5 33.44 53.76 21.72
CA THR A 5 33.30 54.83 22.75
C THR A 5 32.27 55.95 22.44
N SER A 6 31.55 56.58 23.40
CA SER A 6 31.24 56.33 24.84
C SER A 6 29.81 56.91 25.12
N SER A 7 29.24 57.13 26.33
CA SER A 7 29.59 57.01 27.77
C SER A 7 28.25 56.93 28.56
N GLU A 8 28.09 56.05 29.54
CA GLU A 8 28.13 56.28 31.01
C GLU A 8 27.12 57.27 31.64
N GLY A 9 26.55 56.87 32.79
CA GLY A 9 25.73 57.69 33.72
C GLY A 9 24.21 57.52 33.60
N SER A 10 23.43 57.41 34.69
CA SER A 10 23.74 57.22 36.12
C SER A 10 22.53 56.65 36.90
N ASP A 11 22.74 56.04 38.07
CA ASP A 11 21.68 55.64 39.00
C ASP A 11 21.00 56.83 39.71
N ASP A 12 19.76 56.66 40.19
CA ASP A 12 19.45 56.56 41.64
C ASP A 12 17.99 56.08 41.87
N SER A 13 17.62 55.86 43.13
CA SER A 13 16.42 55.19 43.62
C SER A 13 15.51 56.12 44.45
N GLY A 14 14.19 55.87 44.44
CA GLY A 14 13.23 56.68 45.19
C GLY A 14 11.91 55.95 45.49
N ARG A 15 11.48 55.98 46.76
CA ARG A 15 10.32 55.25 47.32
C ARG A 15 9.73 56.08 48.49
N PRO A 16 8.48 55.88 48.93
CA PRO A 16 7.21 56.06 48.20
C PRO A 16 6.18 56.93 48.99
N GLN A 17 5.08 57.37 48.37
CA GLN A 17 3.82 57.76 49.05
C GLN A 17 2.62 57.31 48.18
N VAL A 18 1.75 56.38 48.60
CA VAL A 18 0.71 56.45 49.66
C VAL A 18 -0.49 57.32 49.28
N GLN A 19 -1.65 56.68 49.01
CA GLN A 19 -2.94 56.96 49.65
C GLN A 19 -3.93 55.76 49.42
N PRO A 20 -5.04 55.63 50.19
CA PRO A 20 -5.59 54.32 50.53
C PRO A 20 -6.92 53.90 49.84
N ALA A 21 -7.12 52.58 49.89
CA ALA A 21 -8.37 51.79 49.86
C ALA A 21 -9.72 52.47 49.58
N VAL A 22 -10.42 51.93 48.57
CA VAL A 22 -11.90 51.87 48.51
C VAL A 22 -12.32 50.41 48.44
N THR A 23 -13.24 49.99 49.32
CA THR A 23 -13.74 48.61 49.40
C THR A 23 -14.78 48.35 48.31
N ILE A 24 -14.62 47.27 47.53
CA ILE A 24 -15.67 46.74 46.65
C ILE A 24 -16.21 45.43 47.23
N THR A 25 -17.53 45.32 47.30
CA THR A 25 -18.26 44.27 48.02
C THR A 25 -18.15 42.90 47.34
N ARG A 26 -17.81 41.86 48.11
CA ARG A 26 -17.87 40.46 47.62
C ARG A 26 -19.32 40.05 47.34
N ASN A 27 -19.63 39.78 46.07
CA ASN A 27 -20.87 39.11 45.70
C ASN A 27 -20.59 37.60 45.52
N ASN A 28 -21.07 36.77 46.45
CA ASN A 28 -20.77 35.34 46.48
C ASN A 28 -21.59 34.55 45.45
N GLN A 29 -21.12 34.50 44.19
CA GLN A 29 -21.53 33.41 43.30
C GLN A 29 -20.82 32.12 43.72
N ARG A 30 -21.58 31.13 44.20
CA ARG A 30 -21.06 29.77 44.44
C ARG A 30 -20.80 29.11 43.09
N GLU A 31 -19.52 29.00 42.71
CA GLU A 31 -19.10 28.12 41.63
C GLU A 31 -19.63 26.70 41.89
N LYS A 32 -20.50 26.21 41.01
CA LYS A 32 -20.86 24.80 40.98
C LYS A 32 -19.63 24.03 40.52
N LYS A 33 -18.84 23.47 41.45
CA LYS A 33 -17.78 22.49 41.14
C LYS A 33 -18.36 21.48 40.15
N LYS A 34 -17.91 21.52 38.89
CA LYS A 34 -18.29 20.53 37.87
C LYS A 34 -18.00 19.16 38.48
N LYS A 35 -19.03 18.31 38.65
CA LYS A 35 -18.82 16.93 39.12
C LYS A 35 -17.90 16.28 38.10
N ARG A 36 -16.69 15.90 38.50
CA ARG A 36 -15.83 15.05 37.67
C ARG A 36 -16.64 13.79 37.37
N LEU A 37 -16.83 13.49 36.09
CA LEU A 37 -17.46 12.25 35.66
C LEU A 37 -16.63 11.07 36.19
N PRO A 38 -17.25 9.90 36.45
CA PRO A 38 -16.49 8.68 36.71
C PRO A 38 -15.45 8.49 35.59
N PRO A 39 -14.21 8.04 35.88
CA PRO A 39 -13.16 7.93 34.87
C PRO A 39 -13.59 7.14 33.63
N GLN A 40 -14.37 6.07 33.83
CA GLN A 40 -14.95 5.30 32.72
C GLN A 40 -15.84 6.17 31.82
N VAL A 41 -16.80 6.93 32.37
CA VAL A 41 -17.71 7.78 31.57
C VAL A 41 -16.96 8.88 30.81
N PHE A 42 -15.82 9.35 31.32
CA PHE A 42 -14.94 10.28 30.59
C PHE A 42 -14.17 9.58 29.47
N ILE A 43 -13.69 8.35 29.70
CA ILE A 43 -13.05 7.49 28.69
C ILE A 43 -14.06 7.10 27.60
N ASP A 44 -15.28 6.71 27.97
CA ASP A 44 -16.39 6.40 27.07
C ASP A 44 -16.71 7.61 26.19
N HIS A 45 -16.78 8.82 26.77
CA HIS A 45 -17.02 10.05 26.02
C HIS A 45 -15.87 10.40 25.04
N ILE A 46 -14.62 10.08 25.38
CA ILE A 46 -13.50 10.16 24.44
C ILE A 46 -13.69 9.15 23.30
N TRP A 47 -14.07 7.89 23.57
CA TRP A 47 -14.32 6.90 22.53
C TRP A 47 -15.53 7.24 21.65
N ASP A 48 -16.63 7.74 22.22
CA ASP A 48 -17.81 8.22 21.51
C ASP A 48 -17.50 9.39 20.56
N THR A 49 -16.54 10.24 20.94
CA THR A 49 -16.12 11.40 20.14
C THR A 49 -15.10 11.00 19.08
N PHE A 50 -14.15 10.14 19.44
CA PHE A 50 -13.12 9.60 18.56
C PHE A 50 -13.69 8.65 17.50
N SER A 51 -14.77 7.93 17.79
CA SER A 51 -15.35 6.88 16.92
C SER A 51 -16.62 7.33 16.20
N ARG A 52 -16.88 8.64 16.10
CA ARG A 52 -18.03 9.16 15.34
C ARG A 52 -17.88 8.82 13.86
N ASP A 53 -18.70 7.89 13.37
CA ASP A 53 -18.90 7.62 11.94
C ASP A 53 -19.45 8.88 11.26
N PRO A 54 -18.64 9.63 10.49
CA PRO A 54 -19.10 10.82 9.80
C PRO A 54 -19.80 10.33 8.54
N SER A 55 -21.14 10.21 8.59
CA SER A 55 -21.95 9.53 7.58
C SER A 55 -21.86 10.20 6.19
N GLY A 56 -20.82 9.82 5.44
CA GLY A 56 -20.41 10.50 4.22
C GLY A 56 -18.90 10.42 3.97
N ASN A 57 -18.36 9.21 3.80
CA ASN A 57 -17.07 9.01 3.12
C ASN A 57 -17.36 8.68 1.63
N PRO A 58 -17.41 9.68 0.73
CA PRO A 58 -17.67 9.44 -0.68
C PRO A 58 -16.46 8.73 -1.31
N LEU A 59 -16.66 7.49 -1.75
CA LEU A 59 -15.73 6.76 -2.62
C LEU A 59 -15.67 7.33 -4.05
N ALA A 60 -15.79 8.66 -4.19
CA ALA A 60 -15.80 9.42 -5.42
C ALA A 60 -15.15 10.79 -5.16
N VAL A 61 -13.98 11.02 -5.75
CA VAL A 61 -13.22 12.26 -5.76
C VAL A 61 -13.72 13.20 -6.87
N LEU A 62 -14.16 12.64 -8.00
CA LEU A 62 -14.69 13.39 -9.13
C LEU A 62 -16.23 13.52 -9.06
N PRO A 63 -16.81 14.57 -9.67
CA PRO A 63 -18.27 14.73 -9.75
C PRO A 63 -18.98 13.54 -10.41
N SER A 64 -20.20 13.25 -9.92
CA SER A 64 -21.04 12.16 -10.43
C SER A 64 -21.25 12.25 -11.94
N GLY A 65 -20.80 11.23 -12.68
CA GLY A 65 -20.87 11.15 -14.13
C GLY A 65 -19.55 11.40 -14.86
N CYS A 66 -18.50 11.88 -14.18
CA CYS A 66 -17.15 12.00 -14.78
C CYS A 66 -16.48 10.66 -15.07
N VAL A 67 -16.84 9.60 -14.33
CA VAL A 67 -16.28 8.25 -14.48
C VAL A 67 -17.38 7.30 -14.95
N SER A 68 -17.15 6.62 -16.08
CA SER A 68 -18.03 5.52 -16.50
C SER A 68 -17.91 4.37 -15.50
N PRO A 69 -19.00 3.86 -14.92
CA PRO A 69 -18.91 2.71 -14.02
C PRO A 69 -18.32 1.51 -14.79
N SER A 70 -17.36 0.80 -14.17
CA SER A 70 -16.80 -0.41 -14.76
C SER A 70 -17.93 -1.38 -15.12
N THR A 71 -18.09 -1.65 -16.41
CA THR A 71 -19.14 -2.52 -16.94
C THR A 71 -18.93 -4.00 -16.58
N ALA A 72 -17.81 -4.32 -15.91
CA ALA A 72 -17.32 -5.67 -15.66
C ALA A 72 -17.59 -6.22 -14.25
N TYR A 73 -17.61 -5.40 -13.18
CA TYR A 73 -17.66 -5.93 -11.81
C TYR A 73 -19.06 -6.37 -11.32
N ARG A 74 -19.61 -7.38 -11.99
CA ARG A 74 -20.50 -8.37 -11.35
C ARG A 74 -19.60 -9.47 -10.80
N GLY A 75 -19.44 -9.52 -9.47
CA GLY A 75 -18.44 -10.35 -8.79
C GLY A 75 -18.36 -11.78 -9.33
N GLN A 76 -17.25 -12.09 -10.00
CA GLN A 76 -17.15 -13.18 -10.96
C GLN A 76 -17.36 -14.56 -10.32
N SER A 77 -18.20 -15.37 -10.96
CA SER A 77 -18.61 -16.70 -10.54
C SER A 77 -17.78 -17.77 -11.25
N ASN A 78 -16.84 -18.37 -10.50
CA ASN A 78 -16.09 -19.59 -10.81
C ASN A 78 -15.55 -19.72 -12.25
N GLU A 79 -14.97 -18.64 -12.75
CA GLU A 79 -14.45 -18.55 -14.12
C GLU A 79 -13.07 -19.23 -14.21
N LEU A 80 -12.72 -19.84 -15.35
CA LEU A 80 -11.37 -20.35 -15.59
C LEU A 80 -10.37 -19.19 -15.66
N LEU A 81 -9.14 -19.41 -15.18
CA LEU A 81 -8.09 -18.39 -15.23
C LEU A 81 -7.73 -17.95 -16.67
N SER A 82 -7.90 -18.84 -17.64
CA SER A 82 -7.75 -18.58 -19.08
C SER A 82 -8.73 -17.52 -19.59
N ASP A 83 -9.99 -17.59 -19.19
CA ASP A 83 -11.10 -16.96 -19.90
C ASP A 83 -11.13 -15.45 -19.63
N ALA A 84 -10.79 -15.04 -18.40
CA ALA A 84 -10.66 -13.63 -18.04
C ALA A 84 -9.44 -12.97 -18.70
N TYR A 85 -8.34 -13.71 -18.84
CA TYR A 85 -7.15 -13.25 -19.56
C TYR A 85 -7.43 -13.12 -21.06
N GLU A 86 -7.93 -14.18 -21.69
CA GLU A 86 -8.13 -14.19 -23.15
C GLU A 86 -9.17 -13.16 -23.58
N ARG A 87 -10.27 -12.95 -22.84
CA ARG A 87 -11.24 -11.88 -23.18
C ARG A 87 -10.58 -10.49 -23.26
N THR A 88 -9.72 -10.14 -22.31
CA THR A 88 -8.97 -8.86 -22.32
C THR A 88 -7.89 -8.84 -23.40
N ALA A 89 -7.14 -9.93 -23.55
CA ALA A 89 -6.12 -10.06 -24.60
C ALA A 89 -6.72 -9.89 -26.00
N ASP A 90 -7.89 -10.48 -26.24
CA ASP A 90 -8.59 -10.43 -27.51
C ASP A 90 -9.21 -9.04 -27.79
N GLN A 91 -9.65 -8.32 -26.75
CA GLN A 91 -10.04 -6.91 -26.86
C GLN A 91 -8.83 -6.04 -27.24
N CYS A 92 -7.67 -6.27 -26.62
CA CYS A 92 -6.43 -5.56 -26.93
C CYS A 92 -5.95 -5.87 -28.36
N ARG A 93 -5.90 -7.14 -28.76
CA ARG A 93 -5.58 -7.60 -30.14
C ARG A 93 -6.43 -6.90 -31.20
N ARG A 94 -7.76 -6.84 -31.00
CA ARG A 94 -8.69 -6.12 -31.89
C ARG A 94 -8.43 -4.60 -31.91
N THR A 95 -8.14 -4.00 -30.76
CA THR A 95 -7.96 -2.56 -30.62
C THR A 95 -6.64 -2.07 -31.23
N VAL A 96 -5.54 -2.80 -31.01
CA VAL A 96 -4.23 -2.54 -31.64
C VAL A 96 -4.36 -2.66 -33.15
N ARG A 97 -4.92 -3.76 -33.68
CA ARG A 97 -5.08 -3.97 -35.12
C ARG A 97 -5.86 -2.81 -35.79
N LYS A 98 -7.02 -2.43 -35.23
CA LYS A 98 -7.84 -1.33 -35.75
C LYS A 98 -7.11 0.03 -35.73
N ARG A 99 -6.27 0.27 -34.72
CA ARG A 99 -5.44 1.49 -34.63
C ARG A 99 -4.29 1.44 -35.66
N ALA A 100 -3.59 0.32 -35.79
CA ALA A 100 -2.52 0.12 -36.77
C ALA A 100 -3.00 0.25 -38.22
N GLU A 101 -4.13 -0.39 -38.58
CA GLU A 101 -4.76 -0.27 -39.91
C GLU A 101 -5.15 1.17 -40.26
N ARG A 102 -5.57 1.96 -39.26
CA ARG A 102 -5.80 3.40 -39.44
C ARG A 102 -4.48 4.13 -39.67
N CYS A 103 -3.49 3.94 -38.80
CA CYS A 103 -2.17 4.59 -38.90
C CYS A 103 -1.52 4.36 -40.28
N LYS A 104 -1.53 3.11 -40.79
CA LYS A 104 -1.01 2.79 -42.13
C LYS A 104 -1.79 3.45 -43.27
N ARG A 105 -3.10 3.65 -43.12
CA ARG A 105 -3.95 4.37 -44.08
C ARG A 105 -3.73 5.88 -44.06
N ASP A 106 -3.59 6.44 -42.86
CA ASP A 106 -3.38 7.86 -42.61
C ASP A 106 -1.91 8.28 -42.93
N GLY A 107 -1.01 7.30 -43.18
CA GLY A 107 0.41 7.52 -43.49
C GLY A 107 1.27 7.89 -42.27
N MET A 108 0.78 7.61 -41.06
CA MET A 108 1.33 8.12 -39.80
C MET A 108 1.74 7.01 -38.85
N ARG A 109 2.74 7.28 -38.00
CA ARG A 109 3.01 6.45 -36.80
C ARG A 109 1.88 6.59 -35.78
N TYR A 110 1.74 5.62 -34.89
CA TYR A 110 0.78 5.73 -33.78
C TYR A 110 1.25 6.77 -32.77
N GLU A 111 0.29 7.49 -32.19
CA GLU A 111 0.51 8.47 -31.12
C GLU A 111 -0.49 8.21 -30.00
N ASP A 112 0.00 8.23 -28.77
CA ASP A 112 -0.81 7.97 -27.59
C ASP A 112 -1.32 9.29 -26.99
N SER A 113 -2.47 9.78 -27.47
CA SER A 113 -3.00 11.12 -27.13
C SER A 113 -3.12 11.40 -25.63
N GLU A 114 -3.45 10.34 -24.87
CA GLU A 114 -3.65 10.36 -23.41
C GLU A 114 -2.35 10.16 -22.61
N TRP A 115 -1.23 9.87 -23.29
CA TRP A 115 0.07 9.53 -22.69
C TRP A 115 1.24 10.04 -23.53
N ASP A 116 1.10 11.26 -24.06
CA ASP A 116 2.05 11.85 -25.00
C ASP A 116 3.31 12.37 -24.29
N LEU A 117 4.26 11.46 -24.06
CA LEU A 117 5.53 11.73 -23.37
C LEU A 117 6.28 12.94 -23.90
N ASP A 118 6.23 13.15 -25.23
CA ASP A 118 6.98 14.20 -25.92
C ASP A 118 6.39 15.58 -25.61
N ARG A 119 5.07 15.72 -25.72
CA ARG A 119 4.36 16.95 -25.36
C ARG A 119 4.42 17.23 -23.86
N ASP A 120 4.21 16.22 -23.01
CA ASP A 120 4.31 16.35 -21.55
C ASP A 120 5.69 16.82 -21.08
N PHE A 121 6.75 16.35 -21.76
CA PHE A 121 8.13 16.77 -21.52
C PHE A 121 8.43 18.18 -22.05
N LYS A 122 8.07 18.48 -23.31
CA LYS A 122 8.31 19.78 -23.95
C LYS A 122 7.53 20.92 -23.29
N GLU A 123 6.30 20.65 -22.84
CA GLU A 123 5.49 21.59 -22.05
C GLU A 123 5.90 21.65 -20.57
N LYS A 124 6.90 20.84 -20.15
CA LYS A 124 7.44 20.76 -18.78
C LYS A 124 6.40 20.42 -17.70
N LYS A 125 5.33 19.71 -18.08
CA LYS A 125 4.26 19.27 -17.19
C LYS A 125 4.70 18.06 -16.35
N GLY A 126 5.36 17.09 -16.98
CA GLY A 126 5.90 15.91 -16.32
C GLY A 126 4.84 15.04 -15.64
N HIS A 127 3.59 15.06 -16.12
CA HIS A 127 2.48 14.25 -15.62
C HIS A 127 2.71 12.74 -15.86
N CYS A 128 3.40 12.36 -16.94
CA CYS A 128 3.78 10.97 -17.22
C CYS A 128 4.95 10.51 -16.33
N LEU A 129 5.72 11.45 -15.78
CA LEU A 129 6.88 11.19 -14.93
C LEU A 129 6.54 11.18 -13.43
N ASN A 130 5.58 11.99 -12.97
CA ASN A 130 5.35 12.27 -11.56
C ASN A 130 3.88 12.10 -11.13
N GLY A 131 3.69 11.55 -9.94
CA GLY A 131 2.38 11.43 -9.26
C GLY A 131 1.84 12.73 -8.67
N LEU A 132 0.57 12.72 -8.27
CA LEU A 132 -0.14 13.93 -7.84
C LEU A 132 0.49 14.53 -6.57
N GLY A 133 0.84 15.81 -6.63
CA GLY A 133 1.50 16.52 -5.52
C GLY A 133 2.97 16.12 -5.28
N SER A 134 3.58 15.33 -6.17
CA SER A 134 4.99 14.94 -6.11
C SER A 134 5.77 15.48 -7.32
N GLN A 135 7.07 15.72 -7.14
CA GLN A 135 7.98 16.12 -8.22
C GLN A 135 9.36 15.48 -7.99
N ARG A 136 9.46 14.16 -8.24
CA ARG A 136 10.72 13.41 -8.24
C ARG A 136 11.59 13.82 -9.44
N PHE A 137 10.97 13.94 -10.61
CA PHE A 137 11.60 14.33 -11.87
C PHE A 137 11.15 15.75 -12.24
N LYS A 138 11.90 16.75 -11.78
CA LYS A 138 11.60 18.18 -12.01
C LYS A 138 12.09 18.62 -13.40
N LEU A 139 11.20 19.16 -14.22
CA LEU A 139 11.50 19.63 -15.58
C LEU A 139 11.83 21.14 -15.65
N ASP A 140 12.43 21.69 -14.59
CA ASP A 140 12.82 23.10 -14.54
C ASP A 140 14.04 23.41 -15.45
N LYS A 141 14.61 24.61 -15.34
CA LYS A 141 15.74 25.03 -16.19
C LYS A 141 17.07 24.43 -15.71
N ASP A 142 17.25 24.34 -14.40
CA ASP A 142 18.55 24.08 -13.78
C ASP A 142 18.76 22.57 -13.65
N THR A 143 17.70 21.80 -13.39
CA THR A 143 17.73 20.34 -13.54
C THR A 143 17.98 19.93 -14.99
N LEU A 144 17.28 20.48 -15.99
CA LEU A 144 17.49 20.08 -17.38
C LEU A 144 18.91 20.36 -17.87
N LEU A 145 19.52 21.48 -17.46
CA LEU A 145 20.91 21.82 -17.80
C LEU A 145 21.97 21.05 -17.00
N SER A 146 21.68 20.62 -15.77
CA SER A 146 22.66 19.91 -14.93
C SER A 146 22.96 18.50 -15.44
N SER A 147 24.24 18.16 -15.63
CA SER A 147 24.68 16.81 -15.99
C SER A 147 24.54 15.79 -14.85
N SER A 148 24.37 16.23 -13.59
CA SER A 148 24.24 15.36 -12.41
C SER A 148 22.80 15.16 -11.93
N SER A 149 21.80 15.80 -12.55
CA SER A 149 20.40 15.61 -12.16
C SER A 149 19.87 14.24 -12.57
N SER A 150 19.26 13.50 -11.64
CA SER A 150 18.45 12.32 -11.96
C SER A 150 17.10 12.74 -12.56
N THR A 151 17.07 13.08 -13.85
CA THR A 151 15.86 13.48 -14.60
C THR A 151 16.08 13.28 -16.11
N PRO A 152 15.09 12.79 -16.88
CA PRO A 152 15.15 12.67 -18.33
C PRO A 152 15.52 13.97 -19.06
N LYS A 153 16.15 13.84 -20.24
CA LYS A 153 16.72 14.99 -20.98
C LYS A 153 16.19 15.17 -22.40
N SER A 154 15.71 14.12 -23.04
CA SER A 154 14.96 14.17 -24.31
C SER A 154 13.98 13.00 -24.41
N VAL A 155 13.07 13.07 -25.39
CA VAL A 155 12.13 12.01 -25.75
C VAL A 155 12.27 11.73 -27.24
N LYS A 156 12.36 10.45 -27.63
CA LYS A 156 12.42 10.02 -29.04
C LYS A 156 11.70 8.71 -29.26
N ARG A 157 11.37 8.40 -30.51
CA ARG A 157 10.81 7.12 -30.94
C ARG A 157 11.90 6.06 -31.11
N VAL A 158 11.53 4.78 -31.04
CA VAL A 158 12.46 3.63 -31.15
C VAL A 158 13.34 3.73 -32.40
N HIS A 159 12.77 4.02 -33.56
CA HIS A 159 13.52 4.14 -34.83
C HIS A 159 14.48 5.35 -34.92
N GLU A 160 14.49 6.25 -33.93
CA GLU A 160 15.45 7.36 -33.82
C GLU A 160 16.59 7.07 -32.82
N ILE A 161 16.39 6.10 -31.92
CA ILE A 161 17.31 5.67 -30.86
C ILE A 161 18.10 4.44 -31.31
N PHE A 162 17.48 3.51 -32.02
CA PHE A 162 18.04 2.20 -32.34
C PHE A 162 18.37 2.10 -33.83
N GLU A 163 19.53 1.53 -34.19
CA GLU A 163 19.91 1.38 -35.61
C GLU A 163 19.21 0.18 -36.27
N ASN A 164 19.04 -0.94 -35.55
CA ASN A 164 18.36 -2.14 -36.06
C ASN A 164 17.37 -2.69 -35.02
N PRO A 165 16.34 -1.92 -34.60
CA PRO A 165 15.47 -2.27 -33.48
C PRO A 165 14.75 -3.60 -33.66
N THR A 166 14.77 -4.41 -32.60
CA THR A 166 14.01 -5.65 -32.46
C THR A 166 13.12 -5.61 -31.22
N PHE A 167 12.01 -6.33 -31.25
CA PHE A 167 11.05 -6.39 -30.15
C PHE A 167 10.70 -7.85 -29.88
N MET A 168 10.90 -8.29 -28.63
CA MET A 168 10.65 -9.67 -28.17
C MET A 168 11.21 -10.76 -29.10
N LYS A 169 12.41 -10.56 -29.65
CA LYS A 169 13.01 -11.51 -30.61
C LYS A 169 13.61 -12.70 -29.88
N ASN A 170 14.38 -12.43 -28.82
CA ASN A 170 15.11 -13.44 -28.05
C ASN A 170 14.85 -13.23 -26.54
N VAL A 171 13.57 -13.14 -26.15
CA VAL A 171 13.18 -12.83 -24.76
C VAL A 171 13.85 -13.75 -23.75
N ASN A 172 14.68 -13.18 -22.88
CA ASN A 172 15.40 -13.87 -21.81
C ASN A 172 15.50 -12.98 -20.57
N GLY A 173 15.39 -13.57 -19.37
CA GLY A 173 15.49 -12.82 -18.10
C GLY A 173 16.83 -12.09 -17.93
N GLY A 174 17.90 -12.64 -18.50
CA GLY A 174 19.25 -12.06 -18.53
C GLY A 174 19.39 -10.80 -19.41
N ASP A 175 18.37 -10.39 -20.16
CA ASP A 175 18.40 -9.16 -20.94
C ASP A 175 17.80 -7.95 -20.20
N VAL A 176 17.14 -8.15 -19.05
CA VAL A 176 16.54 -7.07 -18.25
C VAL A 176 17.60 -6.29 -17.49
N LYS A 177 17.74 -4.98 -17.71
CA LYS A 177 18.60 -4.09 -16.91
C LYS A 177 17.83 -2.89 -16.37
N GLN A 178 17.95 -2.65 -15.07
CA GLN A 178 17.32 -1.53 -14.38
C GLN A 178 17.84 -0.17 -14.90
N GLY A 179 16.93 0.80 -14.98
CA GLY A 179 17.24 2.17 -15.36
C GLY A 179 17.72 3.06 -14.21
N THR A 180 17.38 4.35 -14.31
CA THR A 180 17.67 5.39 -13.29
C THR A 180 16.53 5.53 -12.26
N LEU A 181 15.63 4.54 -12.21
CA LEU A 181 14.46 4.47 -11.34
C LEU A 181 14.65 3.35 -10.30
N ASP A 182 14.07 3.49 -9.11
CA ASP A 182 14.24 2.54 -8.00
C ASP A 182 13.19 1.39 -8.08
N ASP A 183 13.03 0.79 -9.25
CA ASP A 183 12.00 -0.22 -9.56
C ASP A 183 12.56 -1.65 -9.72
N CYS A 184 13.64 -1.97 -8.99
CA CYS A 184 14.28 -3.29 -9.01
C CYS A 184 13.34 -4.48 -8.76
N TRP A 185 12.21 -4.26 -8.08
CA TRP A 185 11.14 -5.24 -7.90
C TRP A 185 10.42 -5.61 -9.20
N LEU A 186 10.19 -4.64 -10.09
CA LEU A 186 9.60 -4.85 -11.42
C LEU A 186 10.64 -5.50 -12.35
N MET A 187 11.89 -5.02 -12.30
CA MET A 187 12.98 -5.60 -13.09
C MET A 187 13.29 -7.04 -12.65
N GLY A 188 13.19 -7.34 -11.35
CA GLY A 188 13.25 -8.70 -10.83
C GLY A 188 12.09 -9.57 -11.31
N ALA A 189 10.86 -9.03 -11.31
CA ALA A 189 9.69 -9.74 -11.81
C ALA A 189 9.79 -10.07 -13.30
N LEU A 190 10.27 -9.13 -14.13
CA LEU A 190 10.54 -9.34 -15.56
C LEU A 190 11.68 -10.33 -15.77
N THR A 191 12.74 -10.27 -14.97
CA THR A 191 13.86 -11.23 -15.02
C THR A 191 13.36 -12.65 -14.71
N ALA A 192 12.59 -12.83 -13.64
CA ALA A 192 12.08 -14.13 -13.22
C ALA A 192 11.11 -14.73 -14.26
N LEU A 193 10.15 -13.93 -14.77
CA LEU A 193 9.24 -14.38 -15.82
C LEU A 193 9.97 -14.65 -17.15
N GLY A 194 11.09 -13.97 -17.41
CA GLY A 194 11.94 -14.19 -18.60
C GLY A 194 12.85 -15.42 -18.52
N ASN A 195 12.93 -16.11 -17.38
CA ASN A 195 13.55 -17.43 -17.29
C ASN A 195 12.57 -18.54 -17.73
N VAL A 196 11.27 -18.25 -17.73
CA VAL A 196 10.21 -19.20 -18.07
C VAL A 196 9.81 -19.00 -19.53
N GLN A 197 9.72 -20.10 -20.28
CA GLN A 197 9.27 -20.03 -21.67
C GLN A 197 7.85 -19.47 -21.77
N ASP A 198 7.67 -18.60 -22.77
CA ASP A 198 6.41 -17.96 -23.20
C ASP A 198 5.65 -17.08 -22.19
N GLU A 199 5.91 -17.11 -20.88
CA GLU A 199 5.16 -16.28 -19.90
C GLU A 199 5.25 -14.77 -20.20
N LEU A 200 6.45 -14.23 -20.48
CA LEU A 200 6.60 -12.82 -20.88
C LEU A 200 5.89 -12.47 -22.21
N LYS A 201 5.72 -13.44 -23.11
CA LYS A 201 5.02 -13.22 -24.40
C LYS A 201 3.51 -13.04 -24.20
N ARG A 202 2.94 -13.54 -23.09
CA ARG A 202 1.54 -13.31 -22.71
C ARG A 202 1.27 -11.86 -22.32
N ILE A 203 2.30 -11.12 -21.91
CA ILE A 203 2.17 -9.72 -21.48
C ILE A 203 1.97 -8.80 -22.68
N CYS A 204 2.60 -9.06 -23.83
CA CYS A 204 2.41 -8.27 -25.07
C CYS A 204 1.61 -9.05 -26.11
N VAL A 205 0.30 -8.78 -26.18
CA VAL A 205 -0.65 -9.60 -26.94
C VAL A 205 -0.81 -9.18 -28.41
N ALA A 206 -0.41 -7.96 -28.77
CA ALA A 206 -0.33 -7.48 -30.15
C ALA A 206 0.58 -6.25 -30.27
N TYR A 207 1.32 -6.15 -31.37
CA TYR A 207 2.14 -4.98 -31.71
C TYR A 207 2.31 -4.83 -33.22
N ASP A 208 2.73 -3.64 -33.63
CA ASP A 208 3.21 -3.33 -34.99
C ASP A 208 4.38 -2.34 -34.88
N THR A 209 5.59 -2.82 -35.18
CA THR A 209 6.84 -2.05 -35.02
C THR A 209 7.04 -1.01 -36.11
N GLU A 210 6.44 -1.19 -37.29
CA GLU A 210 6.45 -0.21 -38.38
C GLU A 210 5.63 1.02 -37.98
N VAL A 211 4.43 0.81 -37.44
CA VAL A 211 3.55 1.87 -36.90
C VAL A 211 4.07 2.43 -35.58
N GLY A 212 4.74 1.61 -34.76
CA GLY A 212 5.16 1.97 -33.41
C GLY A 212 4.00 1.92 -32.40
N ILE A 213 3.18 0.86 -32.46
CA ILE A 213 2.08 0.61 -31.50
C ILE A 213 2.25 -0.75 -30.82
N TYR A 214 2.06 -0.78 -29.50
CA TYR A 214 2.20 -1.98 -28.69
C TYR A 214 1.03 -2.09 -27.70
N GLY A 215 0.43 -3.27 -27.59
CA GLY A 215 -0.69 -3.56 -26.70
C GLY A 215 -0.34 -4.65 -25.70
N PHE A 216 -0.37 -4.26 -24.43
CA PHE A 216 -0.04 -5.09 -23.29
C PHE A 216 -1.29 -5.44 -22.46
N VAL A 217 -1.17 -6.47 -21.63
CA VAL A 217 -2.19 -6.92 -20.68
C VAL A 217 -1.54 -7.14 -19.33
N PHE A 218 -2.14 -6.57 -18.28
CA PHE A 218 -1.68 -6.65 -16.89
C PHE A 218 -2.83 -7.05 -15.97
N TYR A 219 -2.54 -7.64 -14.83
CA TYR A 219 -3.51 -7.99 -13.79
C TYR A 219 -3.50 -6.92 -12.70
N ARG A 220 -4.67 -6.40 -12.30
CA ARG A 220 -4.78 -5.42 -11.22
C ARG A 220 -6.11 -5.53 -10.48
N ASP A 221 -6.06 -5.49 -9.15
CA ASP A 221 -7.24 -5.59 -8.27
C ASP A 221 -8.21 -6.71 -8.66
N GLY A 222 -7.67 -7.87 -9.05
CA GLY A 222 -8.44 -9.06 -9.44
C GLY A 222 -8.89 -9.13 -10.91
N GLU A 223 -8.62 -8.12 -11.74
CA GLU A 223 -9.09 -8.04 -13.13
C GLU A 223 -7.94 -7.85 -14.12
N TRP A 224 -8.08 -8.40 -15.33
CA TRP A 224 -7.12 -8.18 -16.42
C TRP A 224 -7.45 -6.88 -17.17
N ILE A 225 -6.49 -5.96 -17.22
CA ILE A 225 -6.59 -4.66 -17.90
C ILE A 225 -5.69 -4.62 -19.14
N GLN A 226 -6.15 -3.94 -20.20
CA GLN A 226 -5.34 -3.68 -21.41
C GLN A 226 -4.64 -2.32 -21.31
N THR A 227 -3.40 -2.23 -21.77
CA THR A 227 -2.66 -0.96 -21.89
C THR A 227 -1.98 -0.87 -23.26
N ILE A 228 -2.35 0.13 -24.06
CA ILE A 228 -1.79 0.37 -25.40
C ILE A 228 -0.92 1.63 -25.35
N ILE A 229 0.28 1.58 -25.93
CA ILE A 229 1.27 2.67 -25.98
C ILE A 229 1.86 2.90 -27.39
N ASP A 230 2.44 4.08 -27.61
CA ASP A 230 3.33 4.37 -28.73
C ASP A 230 4.82 4.05 -28.44
N ASP A 231 5.70 4.21 -29.44
CA ASP A 231 7.13 3.87 -29.35
C ASP A 231 8.05 4.98 -28.81
N LYS A 232 7.51 6.06 -28.23
CA LYS A 232 8.30 7.14 -27.60
C LYS A 232 8.95 6.66 -26.28
N LEU A 233 10.22 6.98 -26.04
CA LEU A 233 10.99 6.64 -24.83
C LEU A 233 11.81 7.84 -24.34
N TYR A 234 12.16 7.86 -23.04
CA TYR A 234 12.97 8.90 -22.39
C TYR A 234 14.48 8.58 -22.43
N LEU A 235 15.32 9.58 -22.72
CA LEU A 235 16.78 9.45 -22.81
C LEU A 235 17.52 10.18 -21.68
N LYS A 236 18.72 9.68 -21.35
CA LYS A 236 19.67 10.28 -20.39
C LYS A 236 20.33 11.56 -20.89
N SER A 237 20.34 11.79 -22.19
CA SER A 237 21.05 12.90 -22.83
C SER A 237 20.08 13.79 -23.64
N PRO A 238 20.27 15.12 -23.66
CA PRO A 238 19.40 16.03 -24.38
C PRO A 238 19.66 15.94 -25.89
N ASP A 239 18.79 16.54 -26.70
CA ASP A 239 19.01 16.64 -28.14
C ASP A 239 20.17 17.58 -28.50
N TRP A 240 20.82 17.31 -29.64
CA TRP A 240 21.88 18.16 -30.21
C TRP A 240 21.46 19.63 -30.36
N THR A 241 20.18 19.90 -30.64
CA THR A 241 19.63 21.26 -30.76
C THR A 241 19.41 21.95 -29.42
N SER A 242 19.39 21.21 -28.31
CA SER A 242 19.30 21.76 -26.96
C SER A 242 20.67 22.27 -26.47
N ARG A 243 20.67 23.13 -25.45
CA ARG A 243 21.90 23.59 -24.79
C ARG A 243 22.52 22.44 -23.99
N ASN A 244 23.75 22.07 -24.30
CA ASN A 244 24.43 20.95 -23.67
C ASN A 244 25.97 21.12 -23.70
N ILE A 245 26.59 21.04 -22.53
CA ILE A 245 28.06 21.10 -22.35
C ILE A 245 28.77 20.02 -23.20
N GLN A 246 28.17 18.84 -23.37
CA GLN A 246 28.73 17.76 -24.21
C GLN A 246 28.82 18.17 -25.70
N ARG A 247 27.83 18.94 -26.18
CA ARG A 247 27.81 19.47 -27.55
C ARG A 247 28.85 20.58 -27.68
N ASP A 248 28.84 21.54 -26.76
CA ASP A 248 29.75 22.68 -26.77
C ASP A 248 31.22 22.23 -26.72
N ALA A 249 31.52 21.10 -26.06
CA ALA A 249 32.84 20.45 -26.06
C ALA A 249 33.18 19.75 -27.39
N LEU A 250 32.24 19.09 -28.05
CA LEU A 250 32.45 18.47 -29.38
C LEU A 250 32.55 19.52 -30.50
N GLU A 251 31.87 20.65 -30.36
CA GLU A 251 31.97 21.79 -31.28
C GLU A 251 33.35 22.48 -31.17
N GLN A 252 33.95 22.52 -29.98
CA GLN A 252 35.33 23.00 -29.76
C GLN A 252 36.42 22.11 -30.40
N ILE A 253 36.13 20.83 -30.67
CA ILE A 253 37.07 19.91 -31.34
C ILE A 253 37.10 20.15 -32.86
N GLY A 254 36.06 20.78 -33.44
CA GLY A 254 36.07 21.23 -34.84
C GLY A 254 35.83 20.15 -35.90
N ASP A 255 35.34 18.96 -35.54
CA ASP A 255 34.98 17.90 -36.50
C ASP A 255 33.60 18.19 -37.15
N GLU A 256 33.54 18.15 -38.48
CA GLU A 256 32.29 18.24 -39.26
C GLU A 256 31.27 17.15 -38.86
N LYS A 257 31.74 16.03 -38.31
CA LYS A 257 30.92 14.89 -37.88
C LYS A 257 30.49 14.95 -36.41
N SER A 258 30.82 15.99 -35.64
CA SER A 258 30.50 16.09 -34.20
C SER A 258 29.04 15.81 -33.86
N LYS A 259 28.09 16.17 -34.74
CA LYS A 259 26.65 15.84 -34.57
C LYS A 259 26.34 14.34 -34.65
N GLU A 260 27.00 13.62 -35.56
CA GLU A 260 26.80 12.18 -35.74
C GLU A 260 27.54 11.37 -34.67
N VAL A 261 28.73 11.83 -34.27
CA VAL A 261 29.44 11.33 -33.09
C VAL A 261 28.56 11.47 -31.85
N TYR A 262 27.99 12.66 -31.61
CA TYR A 262 27.08 12.90 -30.48
C TYR A 262 25.87 11.96 -30.50
N ARG A 263 25.23 11.78 -31.65
CA ARG A 263 24.11 10.85 -31.81
C ARG A 263 24.51 9.44 -31.36
N LYS A 264 25.55 8.88 -31.96
CA LYS A 264 26.03 7.52 -31.68
C LYS A 264 26.53 7.32 -30.24
N THR A 265 27.11 8.34 -29.61
CA THR A 265 27.64 8.25 -28.24
C THR A 265 26.59 8.46 -27.15
N TYR A 266 25.60 9.34 -27.36
CA TYR A 266 24.72 9.82 -26.28
C TYR A 266 23.22 9.59 -26.51
N GLN A 267 22.79 9.34 -27.76
CA GLN A 267 21.36 9.16 -28.10
C GLN A 267 21.04 7.86 -28.84
N THR A 268 22.02 6.95 -28.99
CA THR A 268 21.85 5.68 -29.70
C THR A 268 22.01 4.47 -28.77
N GLY A 269 21.18 3.45 -29.01
CA GLY A 269 21.20 2.17 -28.32
C GLY A 269 20.50 2.17 -26.96
N SER A 270 20.31 0.96 -26.42
CA SER A 270 19.68 0.70 -25.12
C SER A 270 20.32 1.51 -23.98
N LYS A 271 21.66 1.62 -23.96
CA LYS A 271 22.39 2.40 -22.94
C LYS A 271 21.95 3.87 -22.83
N ALA A 272 21.47 4.50 -23.91
CA ALA A 272 21.05 5.91 -23.93
C ALA A 272 19.72 6.18 -23.20
N LEU A 273 18.91 5.14 -22.94
CA LEU A 273 17.62 5.25 -22.25
C LEU A 273 17.78 5.66 -20.78
N PHE A 274 16.87 6.50 -20.27
CA PHE A 274 16.85 6.95 -18.87
C PHE A 274 16.33 5.87 -17.91
N PHE A 275 15.22 5.27 -18.30
CA PHE A 275 14.54 4.19 -17.58
C PHE A 275 15.11 2.82 -18.02
N ALA A 276 14.36 1.72 -17.87
CA ALA A 276 14.87 0.36 -18.06
C ALA A 276 15.48 0.10 -19.44
N GLN A 277 16.35 -0.90 -19.50
CA GLN A 277 17.24 -1.17 -20.62
C GLN A 277 17.24 -2.66 -20.97
N CYS A 278 17.42 -2.97 -22.26
CA CYS A 278 17.85 -4.29 -22.71
C CYS A 278 19.39 -4.41 -22.63
N ARG A 279 19.90 -5.62 -22.42
CA ARG A 279 21.35 -5.93 -22.49
C ARG A 279 21.88 -5.89 -23.93
N ASP A 280 21.09 -6.34 -24.91
CA ASP A 280 21.31 -6.05 -26.32
C ASP A 280 21.01 -4.57 -26.60
N GLU A 281 21.91 -3.88 -27.29
CA GLU A 281 21.75 -2.46 -27.64
C GLU A 281 20.63 -2.19 -28.63
N ASN A 282 20.08 -3.21 -29.30
CA ASN A 282 19.02 -3.11 -30.29
C ASN A 282 17.72 -3.84 -29.92
N GLU A 283 17.62 -4.48 -28.75
CA GLU A 283 16.33 -5.01 -28.28
C GLU A 283 15.57 -3.96 -27.45
N THR A 284 14.23 -4.00 -27.52
CA THR A 284 13.37 -2.90 -27.04
C THR A 284 12.22 -3.32 -26.12
N TRP A 285 12.09 -4.61 -25.78
CA TRP A 285 10.89 -5.06 -25.04
C TRP A 285 10.88 -4.60 -23.58
N VAL A 286 12.02 -4.57 -22.89
CA VAL A 286 12.12 -4.15 -21.48
C VAL A 286 11.61 -2.71 -21.28
N PRO A 287 12.13 -1.67 -21.97
CA PRO A 287 11.64 -0.29 -21.81
C PRO A 287 10.18 -0.10 -22.27
N LEU A 288 9.69 -0.88 -23.24
CA LEU A 288 8.31 -0.77 -23.70
C LEU A 288 7.32 -1.45 -22.75
N VAL A 289 7.68 -2.58 -22.13
CA VAL A 289 6.90 -3.20 -21.04
C VAL A 289 6.88 -2.29 -19.82
N GLU A 290 8.02 -1.75 -19.40
CA GLU A 290 8.13 -0.78 -18.30
C GLU A 290 7.29 0.48 -18.58
N LYS A 291 7.37 1.07 -19.78
CA LYS A 291 6.52 2.21 -20.18
C LYS A 291 5.03 1.88 -20.10
N ALA A 292 4.62 0.70 -20.56
CA ALA A 292 3.22 0.27 -20.47
C ALA A 292 2.80 0.06 -19.01
N TYR A 293 3.68 -0.48 -18.17
CA TYR A 293 3.44 -0.67 -16.74
C TYR A 293 3.37 0.68 -15.99
N ALA A 294 4.20 1.66 -16.34
CA ALA A 294 4.14 3.03 -15.85
C ALA A 294 2.84 3.73 -16.26
N LYS A 295 2.39 3.55 -17.51
CA LYS A 295 1.08 4.03 -17.97
C LYS A 295 -0.07 3.39 -17.21
N ALA A 296 -0.02 2.08 -16.98
CA ALA A 296 -1.03 1.38 -16.18
C ALA A 296 -1.10 1.96 -14.76
N HIS A 297 0.04 2.28 -14.15
CA HIS A 297 0.16 2.82 -12.79
C HIS A 297 0.23 4.35 -12.71
N GLY A 298 -0.22 5.07 -13.73
CA GLY A 298 -0.45 6.52 -13.67
C GLY A 298 0.79 7.43 -13.84
N ASP A 299 2.01 6.95 -13.56
CA ASP A 299 3.30 7.57 -13.93
C ASP A 299 4.51 6.66 -13.60
N TYR A 300 5.68 7.03 -14.14
CA TYR A 300 6.95 6.35 -13.84
C TYR A 300 7.36 6.44 -12.36
N ALA A 301 7.18 7.58 -11.68
CA ALA A 301 7.57 7.70 -10.28
C ALA A 301 6.79 6.75 -9.35
N SER A 302 5.57 6.39 -9.71
CA SER A 302 4.70 5.44 -8.99
C SER A 302 5.18 3.98 -9.03
N LEU A 303 6.19 3.67 -9.87
CA LEU A 303 6.90 2.39 -9.87
C LEU A 303 8.09 2.36 -8.88
N SER A 304 8.49 3.50 -8.31
CA SER A 304 9.62 3.58 -7.37
C SER A 304 9.30 2.84 -6.07
N GLY A 305 10.06 1.79 -5.77
CA GLY A 305 9.91 0.95 -4.57
C GLY A 305 8.76 -0.05 -4.63
N GLY A 306 9.01 -1.30 -4.22
CA GLY A 306 8.00 -2.37 -4.24
C GLY A 306 8.56 -3.75 -3.92
N TRP A 307 7.67 -4.74 -3.99
CA TRP A 307 7.98 -6.14 -3.72
C TRP A 307 7.93 -6.96 -5.01
N MET A 308 8.94 -7.79 -5.28
CA MET A 308 8.98 -8.55 -6.55
C MET A 308 7.74 -9.46 -6.73
N SER A 309 7.19 -9.96 -5.64
CA SER A 309 5.91 -10.70 -5.59
C SER A 309 4.70 -9.87 -6.03
N GLU A 310 4.66 -8.56 -5.78
CA GLU A 310 3.62 -7.68 -6.36
C GLU A 310 3.76 -7.65 -7.89
N GLY A 311 4.98 -7.39 -8.39
CA GLY A 311 5.25 -7.28 -9.82
C GLY A 311 4.96 -8.57 -10.58
N ILE A 312 5.37 -9.73 -10.06
CA ILE A 312 5.06 -11.02 -10.71
C ILE A 312 3.55 -11.28 -10.73
N GLY A 313 2.83 -10.95 -9.65
CA GLY A 313 1.37 -11.08 -9.59
C GLY A 313 0.67 -10.17 -10.62
N ASP A 314 1.12 -8.93 -10.77
CA ASP A 314 0.52 -7.95 -11.68
C ASP A 314 0.89 -8.20 -13.15
N LEU A 315 2.03 -8.83 -13.42
CA LEU A 315 2.46 -9.20 -14.77
C LEU A 315 1.87 -10.54 -15.25
N SER A 316 1.52 -11.47 -14.34
CA SER A 316 1.15 -12.85 -14.71
C SER A 316 -0.20 -13.36 -14.18
N GLY A 317 -0.84 -12.68 -13.23
CA GLY A 317 -2.08 -13.11 -12.59
C GLY A 317 -1.95 -14.30 -11.62
N ASN A 318 -0.75 -14.89 -11.49
CA ASN A 318 -0.44 -15.94 -10.52
C ASN A 318 -0.45 -15.39 -9.08
N VAL A 319 -0.50 -16.30 -8.10
CA VAL A 319 -0.40 -15.92 -6.68
C VAL A 319 1.05 -15.92 -6.23
N ALA A 320 1.48 -14.78 -5.66
CA ALA A 320 2.78 -14.61 -5.04
C ALA A 320 2.65 -14.24 -3.56
N THR A 321 3.64 -14.66 -2.77
CA THR A 321 3.67 -14.59 -1.31
C THR A 321 5.01 -14.04 -0.84
N GLY A 322 5.03 -13.39 0.32
CA GLY A 322 6.25 -12.99 1.01
C GLY A 322 6.57 -13.98 2.13
N LEU A 323 7.70 -14.66 2.05
CA LEU A 323 8.24 -15.54 3.09
C LEU A 323 9.41 -14.86 3.80
N GLN A 324 9.46 -14.96 5.12
CA GLN A 324 10.63 -14.58 5.92
C GLN A 324 11.49 -15.82 6.17
N MET A 325 12.80 -15.77 5.90
CA MET A 325 13.66 -16.97 5.98
C MET A 325 13.76 -17.54 7.41
N SER A 326 13.73 -16.68 8.43
CA SER A 326 13.65 -17.12 9.83
C SER A 326 12.31 -17.75 10.24
N SER A 327 11.32 -17.80 9.35
CA SER A 327 10.05 -18.53 9.54
C SER A 327 9.99 -19.89 8.82
N ILE A 328 11.06 -20.29 8.14
CA ILE A 328 11.19 -21.62 7.52
C ILE A 328 11.68 -22.60 8.60
N LEU A 329 10.78 -23.46 9.08
CA LEU A 329 11.07 -24.40 10.17
C LEU A 329 12.06 -25.51 9.77
N ASN A 330 11.98 -25.98 8.53
CA ASN A 330 12.85 -27.02 8.00
C ASN A 330 13.33 -26.58 6.60
N VAL A 331 14.62 -26.25 6.52
CA VAL A 331 15.28 -25.76 5.31
C VAL A 331 15.57 -26.87 4.30
N ASP A 332 15.59 -28.13 4.72
CA ASP A 332 15.81 -29.28 3.84
C ASP A 332 14.50 -29.65 3.13
N ASP A 333 13.39 -29.70 3.87
CA ASP A 333 12.04 -29.81 3.29
C ASP A 333 11.77 -28.69 2.28
N PHE A 334 12.13 -27.45 2.60
CA PHE A 334 11.96 -26.30 1.69
C PHE A 334 12.84 -26.42 0.42
N TRP A 335 14.01 -27.07 0.52
CA TRP A 335 14.83 -27.37 -0.65
C TRP A 335 14.16 -28.42 -1.54
N ASP A 336 13.81 -29.58 -0.99
CA ASP A 336 13.29 -30.74 -1.74
C ASP A 336 11.87 -30.53 -2.29
N LYS A 337 11.07 -29.66 -1.65
CA LYS A 337 9.68 -29.38 -2.05
C LYS A 337 9.54 -28.14 -2.92
N GLU A 338 10.39 -27.13 -2.77
CA GLU A 338 10.16 -25.80 -3.33
C GLU A 338 11.37 -25.23 -4.10
N MET A 339 12.51 -24.99 -3.45
CA MET A 339 13.67 -24.32 -4.10
C MET A 339 14.22 -25.10 -5.30
N SER A 340 14.29 -26.43 -5.20
CA SER A 340 14.73 -27.31 -6.30
C SER A 340 13.78 -27.34 -7.51
N ARG A 341 12.61 -26.70 -7.42
CA ARG A 341 11.59 -26.59 -8.47
C ARG A 341 11.47 -25.17 -9.05
N VAL A 342 12.52 -24.36 -8.90
CA VAL A 342 12.59 -23.00 -9.46
C VAL A 342 12.47 -23.01 -11.00
N ASN A 343 11.77 -22.01 -11.54
CA ASN A 343 11.29 -21.90 -12.93
C ASN A 343 10.25 -22.95 -13.35
N ASP A 344 10.22 -24.13 -12.72
CA ASP A 344 9.27 -25.20 -13.03
C ASP A 344 7.91 -24.97 -12.34
N GLU A 345 7.83 -25.13 -11.02
CA GLU A 345 6.62 -24.87 -10.21
C GLU A 345 6.62 -23.47 -9.58
N PHE A 346 7.80 -22.96 -9.21
CA PHE A 346 7.94 -21.72 -8.43
C PHE A 346 8.88 -20.71 -9.09
N LEU A 347 8.60 -19.42 -8.89
CA LEU A 347 9.57 -18.35 -9.10
C LEU A 347 9.96 -17.72 -7.77
N PHE A 348 11.25 -17.47 -7.59
CA PHE A 348 11.80 -16.90 -6.36
C PHE A 348 12.63 -15.64 -6.63
N GLY A 349 12.51 -14.66 -5.74
CA GLY A 349 13.44 -13.55 -5.64
C GLY A 349 13.69 -13.21 -4.18
N ALA A 350 14.94 -12.89 -3.86
CA ALA A 350 15.45 -12.76 -2.51
C ALA A 350 15.94 -11.33 -2.23
N SER A 351 15.74 -10.85 -1.01
CA SER A 351 16.11 -9.49 -0.60
C SER A 351 16.44 -9.42 0.89
N THR A 352 17.17 -8.38 1.31
CA THR A 352 17.72 -8.26 2.68
C THR A 352 17.90 -6.82 3.15
N GLY A 353 18.09 -6.63 4.45
CA GLY A 353 18.47 -5.35 5.08
C GLY A 353 17.35 -4.33 5.36
N TYR A 354 16.10 -4.55 4.92
CA TYR A 354 15.01 -3.55 5.02
C TYR A 354 14.71 -3.01 6.44
N LEU A 355 15.00 -3.77 7.50
CA LEU A 355 14.77 -3.34 8.89
C LEU A 355 16.01 -2.75 9.58
N GLU A 356 17.22 -2.99 9.08
CA GLU A 356 18.46 -2.77 9.85
C GLU A 356 19.04 -1.35 9.71
N HIS A 357 18.23 -0.41 9.19
CA HIS A 357 18.54 1.02 9.10
C HIS A 357 19.86 1.39 8.40
N GLY A 358 20.15 0.72 7.27
CA GLY A 358 21.32 1.01 6.43
C GLY A 358 21.07 0.81 4.93
N TYR A 359 22.00 1.31 4.12
CA TYR A 359 22.24 0.90 2.74
C TYR A 359 23.64 0.29 2.67
N GLY A 360 23.82 -0.85 3.33
CA GLY A 360 25.08 -1.58 3.41
C GLY A 360 25.29 -2.59 2.27
N ARG A 361 26.38 -3.34 2.40
CA ARG A 361 26.66 -4.55 1.61
C ARG A 361 27.02 -5.70 2.55
N ARG A 362 26.44 -6.88 2.33
CA ARG A 362 26.81 -8.13 2.99
C ARG A 362 27.55 -8.99 1.98
N GLU A 363 28.88 -8.99 2.03
CA GLU A 363 29.75 -9.84 1.19
C GLU A 363 29.43 -9.70 -0.32
N GLY A 364 29.20 -8.46 -0.77
CA GLY A 364 28.80 -8.10 -2.14
C GLY A 364 27.29 -7.93 -2.35
N ILE A 365 26.44 -8.57 -1.55
CA ILE A 365 24.97 -8.44 -1.64
C ILE A 365 24.53 -7.06 -1.14
N SER A 366 23.78 -6.32 -1.96
CA SER A 366 23.28 -4.98 -1.66
C SER A 366 21.97 -5.01 -0.86
N GLU A 367 21.90 -4.22 0.21
CA GLU A 367 20.70 -4.10 1.05
C GLU A 367 19.59 -3.27 0.40
N GLY A 368 18.34 -3.55 0.75
CA GLY A 368 17.14 -2.88 0.21
C GLY A 368 16.78 -3.29 -1.22
N HIS A 369 17.54 -4.20 -1.82
CA HIS A 369 17.49 -4.55 -3.25
C HIS A 369 16.94 -5.96 -3.52
N ASN A 370 16.41 -6.19 -4.72
CA ASN A 370 15.81 -7.48 -5.12
C ASN A 370 16.76 -8.26 -6.05
N TYR A 371 17.14 -9.46 -5.65
CA TYR A 371 17.84 -10.46 -6.45
C TYR A 371 16.86 -11.53 -6.95
N VAL A 372 17.13 -12.16 -8.08
CA VAL A 372 16.28 -13.22 -8.66
C VAL A 372 17.00 -14.55 -8.60
N VAL A 373 16.32 -15.62 -8.17
CA VAL A 373 16.85 -16.99 -8.27
C VAL A 373 16.66 -17.49 -9.69
N MET A 374 17.76 -17.85 -10.34
CA MET A 374 17.83 -18.24 -11.74
C MET A 374 17.86 -19.76 -11.93
N ASP A 375 18.45 -20.49 -10.98
CA ASP A 375 18.63 -21.95 -10.98
C ASP A 375 18.92 -22.42 -9.54
N ALA A 376 18.66 -23.68 -9.22
CA ALA A 376 18.96 -24.29 -7.92
C ALA A 376 19.35 -25.76 -8.14
N ARG A 377 20.61 -26.10 -7.88
CA ARG A 377 21.15 -27.45 -8.16
C ARG A 377 21.78 -28.07 -6.93
N LYS A 378 21.69 -29.40 -6.87
CA LYS A 378 22.48 -30.22 -5.97
C LYS A 378 23.56 -30.90 -6.81
N LEU A 379 24.82 -30.70 -6.44
CA LEU A 379 25.98 -31.28 -7.14
C LEU A 379 26.13 -32.78 -6.85
N ASP A 380 26.90 -33.48 -7.69
CA ASP A 380 27.47 -34.81 -7.43
C ASP A 380 28.22 -34.89 -6.09
N SER A 381 28.81 -33.77 -5.61
CA SER A 381 29.44 -33.68 -4.29
C SER A 381 28.44 -33.73 -3.11
N GLY A 382 27.14 -33.62 -3.39
CA GLY A 382 26.06 -33.49 -2.43
C GLY A 382 25.76 -32.05 -2.00
N GLU A 383 26.61 -31.08 -2.37
CA GLU A 383 26.43 -29.66 -2.06
C GLU A 383 25.21 -29.07 -2.78
N ARG A 384 24.52 -28.13 -2.14
CA ARG A 384 23.33 -27.44 -2.67
C ARG A 384 23.67 -25.99 -2.96
N LEU A 385 23.52 -25.57 -4.21
CA LEU A 385 23.91 -24.26 -4.71
C LEU A 385 22.73 -23.55 -5.38
N VAL A 386 22.64 -22.25 -5.15
CA VAL A 386 21.60 -21.38 -5.70
C VAL A 386 22.28 -20.40 -6.67
N LYS A 387 21.76 -20.28 -7.89
CA LYS A 387 22.18 -19.28 -8.88
C LYS A 387 21.31 -18.05 -8.72
N LEU A 388 21.90 -16.88 -8.54
CA LEU A 388 21.18 -15.61 -8.45
C LEU A 388 21.62 -14.63 -9.54
N ARG A 389 20.76 -13.66 -9.84
CA ARG A 389 21.06 -12.49 -10.67
C ARG A 389 20.62 -11.21 -9.98
N ASP A 390 21.43 -10.17 -10.10
CA ASP A 390 21.02 -8.78 -9.85
C ASP A 390 20.44 -8.15 -11.14
N PRO A 391 19.14 -7.75 -11.17
CA PRO A 391 18.52 -7.06 -12.31
C PRO A 391 19.11 -5.69 -12.65
N SER A 392 20.01 -5.13 -11.83
CA SER A 392 20.75 -3.89 -12.15
C SER A 392 21.80 -4.09 -13.24
N GLY A 393 22.25 -5.33 -13.48
CA GLY A 393 23.18 -5.67 -14.56
C GLY A 393 24.57 -5.02 -14.42
N LYS A 394 24.98 -4.64 -13.20
CA LYS A 394 26.30 -4.13 -12.83
C LYS A 394 27.31 -5.26 -12.66
N VAL A 395 28.47 -5.16 -13.32
CA VAL A 395 29.54 -6.17 -13.26
C VAL A 395 30.75 -5.59 -12.53
N GLY A 396 31.41 -6.38 -11.68
CA GLY A 396 32.59 -5.98 -10.91
C GLY A 396 32.39 -6.15 -9.40
N LYS A 397 32.86 -5.18 -8.60
CA LYS A 397 32.83 -5.19 -7.11
C LYS A 397 31.43 -5.12 -6.47
N ASP A 398 30.39 -5.41 -7.23
CA ASP A 398 28.98 -5.34 -6.85
C ASP A 398 28.30 -6.73 -6.89
N THR A 399 29.08 -7.80 -7.11
CA THR A 399 28.65 -9.21 -7.06
C THR A 399 29.07 -9.89 -5.76
N TRP A 400 28.47 -11.05 -5.46
CA TRP A 400 28.81 -11.93 -4.34
C TRP A 400 30.32 -12.25 -4.25
N GLU A 401 30.91 -12.00 -3.08
CA GLU A 401 32.35 -12.17 -2.79
C GLU A 401 32.66 -13.42 -1.95
N GLY A 402 31.63 -14.11 -1.42
CA GLY A 402 31.77 -15.30 -0.58
C GLY A 402 31.84 -16.64 -1.36
N PRO A 403 31.68 -17.78 -0.67
CA PRO A 403 31.80 -19.11 -1.27
C PRO A 403 30.93 -19.31 -2.53
N TRP A 404 31.55 -19.82 -3.59
CA TRP A 404 30.99 -20.00 -4.95
C TRP A 404 30.77 -18.71 -5.77
N GLY A 405 31.17 -17.54 -5.25
CA GLY A 405 31.33 -16.33 -6.07
C GLY A 405 32.40 -16.47 -7.16
N ASP A 406 32.48 -15.53 -8.10
CA ASP A 406 33.33 -15.69 -9.28
C ASP A 406 34.85 -15.75 -8.98
N GLY A 407 35.28 -15.27 -7.81
CA GLY A 407 36.67 -15.38 -7.34
C GLY A 407 36.94 -16.56 -6.38
N SER A 408 35.97 -17.45 -6.15
CA SER A 408 36.05 -18.46 -5.08
C SER A 408 36.99 -19.61 -5.41
N LYS A 409 37.72 -20.11 -4.40
CA LYS A 409 38.63 -21.27 -4.50
C LYS A 409 37.90 -22.62 -4.60
N GLU A 410 36.61 -22.62 -4.30
CA GLU A 410 35.69 -23.75 -4.29
C GLU A 410 35.36 -24.25 -5.71
N TRP A 411 35.60 -23.42 -6.74
CA TRP A 411 35.37 -23.76 -8.14
C TRP A 411 36.32 -24.85 -8.64
N THR A 412 35.75 -26.03 -8.90
CA THR A 412 36.45 -27.15 -9.55
C THR A 412 36.08 -27.27 -11.03
N ALA A 413 36.94 -27.90 -11.83
CA ALA A 413 36.67 -28.18 -13.24
C ALA A 413 35.45 -29.11 -13.47
N GLN A 414 35.09 -29.92 -12.47
CA GLN A 414 33.85 -30.70 -12.48
C GLN A 414 32.64 -29.80 -12.27
N ALA A 415 32.61 -29.02 -11.18
CA ALA A 415 31.49 -28.15 -10.86
C ALA A 415 31.23 -27.08 -11.94
N LEU A 416 32.28 -26.53 -12.57
CA LEU A 416 32.12 -25.61 -13.71
C LEU A 416 31.39 -26.25 -14.90
N LYS A 417 31.69 -27.52 -15.21
CA LYS A 417 31.04 -28.29 -16.28
C LYS A 417 29.62 -28.72 -15.90
N GLU A 418 29.38 -28.98 -14.63
CA GLU A 418 28.09 -29.45 -14.09
C GLU A 418 27.05 -28.33 -13.95
N LEU A 419 27.51 -27.11 -13.64
CA LEU A 419 26.67 -25.92 -13.45
C LEU A 419 26.53 -25.05 -14.73
N ASP A 420 27.31 -25.34 -15.76
CA ASP A 420 27.44 -24.53 -16.99
C ASP A 420 27.64 -23.03 -16.64
N HIS A 421 28.65 -22.76 -15.80
CA HIS A 421 28.94 -21.41 -15.31
C HIS A 421 30.02 -20.72 -16.14
N THR A 422 29.87 -19.42 -16.34
CA THR A 422 30.88 -18.56 -16.98
C THR A 422 31.00 -17.27 -16.18
N PHE A 423 32.21 -17.03 -15.68
CA PHE A 423 32.55 -15.90 -14.81
C PHE A 423 32.33 -14.53 -15.48
N GLY A 424 31.96 -13.53 -14.69
CA GLY A 424 31.85 -12.13 -15.10
C GLY A 424 30.61 -11.78 -15.92
N ILE A 425 29.68 -12.73 -16.14
CA ILE A 425 28.48 -12.48 -16.95
C ILE A 425 27.38 -11.83 -16.10
N ASP A 426 27.12 -10.56 -16.39
CA ASP A 426 25.83 -9.90 -16.19
C ASP A 426 25.22 -10.01 -14.79
N SER A 427 26.07 -9.88 -13.76
CA SER A 427 25.66 -9.92 -12.34
C SER A 427 25.05 -11.25 -11.89
N VAL A 428 25.34 -12.34 -12.62
CA VAL A 428 24.93 -13.71 -12.29
C VAL A 428 26.02 -14.40 -11.49
N PHE A 429 25.67 -14.98 -10.34
CA PHE A 429 26.60 -15.69 -9.46
C PHE A 429 25.96 -16.94 -8.86
N TRP A 430 26.77 -17.86 -8.36
CA TRP A 430 26.32 -18.97 -7.51
C TRP A 430 26.69 -18.69 -6.05
N MET A 431 25.90 -19.22 -5.12
CA MET A 431 26.24 -19.25 -3.69
C MET A 431 25.76 -20.54 -3.05
N SER A 432 26.32 -20.90 -1.88
CA SER A 432 25.81 -22.06 -1.14
C SER A 432 24.39 -21.80 -0.62
N TYR A 433 23.54 -22.82 -0.65
CA TYR A 433 22.20 -22.73 -0.07
C TYR A 433 22.24 -22.43 1.44
N GLY A 434 23.30 -22.88 2.12
CA GLY A 434 23.53 -22.57 3.53
C GLY A 434 23.80 -21.09 3.78
N ASP A 435 24.39 -20.37 2.83
CA ASP A 435 24.68 -18.93 2.96
C ASP A 435 23.51 -18.08 2.45
N PHE A 436 22.83 -18.54 1.39
CA PHE A 436 21.56 -17.97 0.92
C PHE A 436 20.54 -17.79 2.07
N ILE A 437 20.33 -18.83 2.88
CA ILE A 437 19.41 -18.81 4.04
C ILE A 437 19.88 -17.89 5.19
N LYS A 438 21.20 -17.63 5.33
CA LYS A 438 21.75 -16.72 6.36
C LYS A 438 21.64 -15.25 5.95
N ILE A 439 21.86 -14.95 4.67
CA ILE A 439 22.08 -13.60 4.16
C ILE A 439 20.78 -12.93 3.72
N PHE A 440 19.88 -13.67 3.07
CA PHE A 440 18.59 -13.17 2.65
C PHE A 440 17.56 -13.32 3.76
N THR A 441 16.91 -12.22 4.14
CA THR A 441 15.88 -12.23 5.20
C THR A 441 14.47 -12.43 4.63
N HIS A 442 14.26 -12.04 3.38
CA HIS A 442 12.96 -12.01 2.71
C HIS A 442 13.03 -12.71 1.35
N LEU A 443 11.98 -13.46 1.02
CA LEU A 443 11.83 -14.19 -0.23
C LEU A 443 10.42 -13.97 -0.80
N ALA A 444 10.35 -13.40 -2.00
CA ALA A 444 9.15 -13.42 -2.81
C ALA A 444 9.06 -14.78 -3.51
N ARG A 445 8.03 -15.57 -3.19
CA ARG A 445 7.69 -16.86 -3.82
C ARG A 445 6.45 -16.70 -4.67
N MET A 446 6.46 -17.13 -5.92
CA MET A 446 5.25 -17.24 -6.75
C MET A 446 4.98 -18.69 -7.13
N SER A 447 3.72 -19.11 -7.01
CA SER A 447 3.23 -20.44 -7.38
C SER A 447 2.60 -20.41 -8.77
N ARG A 448 3.07 -21.23 -9.71
CA ARG A 448 2.57 -21.25 -11.09
C ARG A 448 1.34 -22.16 -11.22
N PHE A 449 0.19 -21.58 -11.56
CA PHE A 449 -1.01 -22.37 -11.91
C PHE A 449 -0.87 -22.95 -13.32
N ARG A 450 -0.12 -24.05 -13.47
CA ARG A 450 0.18 -24.67 -14.77
C ARG A 450 -1.01 -25.42 -15.38
N ASP A 451 -1.96 -25.87 -14.58
CA ASP A 451 -3.10 -26.65 -15.07
C ASP A 451 -4.22 -25.74 -15.62
N LEU A 452 -4.80 -26.14 -16.75
CA LEU A 452 -5.86 -25.39 -17.43
C LEU A 452 -7.26 -25.53 -16.76
N ASP A 453 -7.37 -26.30 -15.69
CA ASP A 453 -8.62 -26.52 -14.93
C ASP A 453 -8.79 -25.58 -13.72
N TRP A 454 -7.77 -24.77 -13.38
CA TRP A 454 -7.85 -23.79 -12.30
C TRP A 454 -8.88 -22.70 -12.59
N ARG A 455 -9.74 -22.46 -11.59
CA ARG A 455 -10.81 -21.48 -11.59
C ARG A 455 -10.62 -20.46 -10.47
N CYS A 456 -11.27 -19.31 -10.60
CA CYS A 456 -11.33 -18.28 -9.56
C CYS A 456 -12.77 -17.80 -9.31
N CYS A 457 -13.15 -17.78 -8.04
CA CYS A 457 -14.27 -17.01 -7.53
C CYS A 457 -13.73 -15.74 -6.85
N GLN A 458 -14.30 -14.56 -7.13
CA GLN A 458 -13.85 -13.32 -6.46
C GLN A 458 -14.98 -12.42 -5.94
N ARG A 459 -14.78 -11.83 -4.76
CA ARG A 459 -15.69 -10.86 -4.13
C ARG A 459 -14.92 -9.70 -3.49
N TRP A 460 -15.26 -8.48 -3.90
CA TRP A 460 -14.82 -7.23 -3.28
C TRP A 460 -15.91 -6.67 -2.35
N THR A 461 -15.47 -5.95 -1.33
CA THR A 461 -16.32 -5.25 -0.35
C THR A 461 -15.58 -4.07 0.29
N ALA A 462 -16.31 -3.21 0.98
CA ALA A 462 -15.74 -2.18 1.85
C ALA A 462 -15.80 -2.62 3.32
N VAL A 463 -14.79 -2.25 4.10
CA VAL A 463 -14.70 -2.50 5.54
C VAL A 463 -14.42 -1.17 6.24
N ASN A 464 -15.35 -0.73 7.09
CA ASN A 464 -15.02 0.26 8.13
C ASN A 464 -14.06 -0.42 9.11
N VAL A 465 -12.87 0.13 9.28
CA VAL A 465 -11.77 -0.44 10.04
C VAL A 465 -11.80 0.18 11.44
N PRO A 466 -12.25 -0.52 12.50
CA PRO A 466 -12.24 0.02 13.84
C PRO A 466 -10.80 0.22 14.35
N TRP A 467 -10.60 1.20 15.23
CA TRP A 467 -9.31 1.46 15.88
C TRP A 467 -8.78 0.21 16.62
N LYS A 468 -9.66 -0.47 17.37
CA LYS A 468 -9.41 -1.78 17.93
C LYS A 468 -9.78 -2.85 16.89
N ALA A 469 -8.80 -3.33 16.15
CA ALA A 469 -9.00 -4.28 15.06
C ALA A 469 -9.35 -5.71 15.55
N GLU A 470 -10.52 -6.21 15.17
CA GLU A 470 -11.06 -7.54 15.56
C GLU A 470 -11.44 -8.39 14.33
N TYR A 471 -11.64 -9.70 14.55
CA TYR A 471 -11.98 -10.65 13.49
C TYR A 471 -13.49 -10.71 13.24
N HIS A 472 -13.92 -10.44 12.01
CA HIS A 472 -15.32 -10.40 11.60
C HIS A 472 -15.59 -11.39 10.46
N LYS A 473 -16.73 -12.10 10.49
CA LYS A 473 -17.19 -12.90 9.34
C LYS A 473 -17.47 -11.93 8.17
N LYS A 474 -16.75 -12.05 7.06
CA LYS A 474 -16.93 -11.17 5.88
C LYS A 474 -17.08 -11.93 4.56
N PHE A 475 -16.54 -13.14 4.44
CA PHE A 475 -16.76 -13.98 3.26
C PHE A 475 -17.05 -15.43 3.65
N GLN A 476 -17.75 -16.12 2.76
CA GLN A 476 -18.05 -17.54 2.88
C GLN A 476 -17.98 -18.21 1.50
N PHE A 477 -17.31 -19.35 1.41
CA PHE A 477 -17.30 -20.17 0.21
C PHE A 477 -17.75 -21.61 0.49
N ARG A 478 -18.10 -22.33 -0.56
CA ARG A 478 -18.51 -23.73 -0.51
C ARG A 478 -17.83 -24.51 -1.63
N LEU A 479 -17.22 -25.63 -1.25
CA LEU A 479 -16.73 -26.67 -2.16
C LEU A 479 -17.77 -27.79 -2.30
N THR A 480 -17.88 -28.33 -3.51
CA THR A 480 -18.73 -29.48 -3.85
C THR A 480 -17.96 -30.80 -3.88
N GLN A 481 -16.65 -30.73 -4.08
CA GLN A 481 -15.70 -31.86 -4.07
C GLN A 481 -14.42 -31.49 -3.33
N ASN A 482 -13.61 -32.47 -2.94
CA ASN A 482 -12.25 -32.21 -2.46
C ASN A 482 -11.43 -31.55 -3.57
N SER A 483 -10.64 -30.53 -3.23
CA SER A 483 -9.86 -29.79 -4.23
C SER A 483 -8.67 -29.06 -3.59
N PRO A 484 -7.56 -28.82 -4.31
CA PRO A 484 -6.60 -27.81 -3.90
C PRO A 484 -7.29 -26.43 -3.85
N VAL A 485 -6.88 -25.60 -2.90
CA VAL A 485 -7.40 -24.23 -2.75
C VAL A 485 -6.26 -23.26 -2.47
N CYS A 486 -6.21 -22.15 -3.22
CA CYS A 486 -5.47 -20.97 -2.81
C CYS A 486 -6.45 -19.85 -2.44
N LEU A 487 -6.31 -19.31 -1.23
CA LEU A 487 -7.05 -18.16 -0.74
C LEU A 487 -6.14 -16.93 -0.78
N VAL A 488 -6.62 -15.83 -1.38
CA VAL A 488 -5.92 -14.54 -1.36
C VAL A 488 -6.88 -13.45 -0.92
N VAL A 489 -6.48 -12.66 0.06
CA VAL A 489 -7.16 -11.42 0.46
C VAL A 489 -6.24 -10.24 0.14
N SER A 490 -6.72 -9.28 -0.65
CA SER A 490 -5.97 -8.09 -1.07
C SER A 490 -6.75 -6.80 -0.81
N GLN A 491 -6.06 -5.73 -0.44
CA GLN A 491 -6.57 -4.36 -0.58
C GLN A 491 -6.29 -3.85 -2.00
N LEU A 492 -6.85 -2.69 -2.37
CA LEU A 492 -6.58 -2.03 -3.65
C LEU A 492 -5.09 -1.69 -3.81
N ASP A 493 -4.55 -1.83 -5.02
CA ASP A 493 -3.22 -1.33 -5.36
C ASP A 493 -3.20 0.21 -5.35
N ARG A 494 -2.31 0.80 -4.54
CA ARG A 494 -2.25 2.25 -4.34
C ARG A 494 -1.46 3.00 -5.41
N ARG A 495 -0.73 2.30 -6.30
CA ARG A 495 0.23 2.92 -7.23
C ARG A 495 -0.50 3.74 -8.30
N TYR A 496 -1.58 3.21 -8.85
CA TYR A 496 -2.30 3.87 -9.95
C TYR A 496 -3.13 5.11 -9.55
N TYR A 497 -3.25 5.41 -8.25
CA TYR A 497 -3.83 6.65 -7.73
C TYR A 497 -2.90 7.38 -6.73
N VAL A 498 -1.59 7.37 -7.01
CA VAL A 498 -0.56 8.06 -6.21
C VAL A 498 -0.90 9.53 -5.98
N GLY A 499 -1.00 9.90 -4.70
CA GLY A 499 -1.42 11.20 -4.19
C GLY A 499 -2.83 11.23 -3.58
N LEU A 500 -3.68 10.22 -3.84
CA LEU A 500 -5.05 10.11 -3.28
C LEU A 500 -5.28 8.87 -2.39
N TRP A 501 -4.24 8.18 -1.92
CA TRP A 501 -4.39 7.02 -1.00
C TRP A 501 -4.75 7.40 0.45
N GLY A 502 -4.81 8.70 0.79
CA GLY A 502 -5.18 9.22 2.10
C GLY A 502 -4.18 8.98 3.24
N GLN A 503 -4.67 9.10 4.48
CA GLN A 503 -3.84 9.10 5.69
C GLN A 503 -3.64 7.72 6.37
N TYR A 504 -4.23 6.64 5.85
CA TYR A 504 -4.27 5.33 6.53
C TYR A 504 -3.49 4.23 5.81
N SER A 505 -2.58 3.54 6.52
CA SER A 505 -2.06 2.22 6.14
C SER A 505 -2.96 1.10 6.69
N PHE A 506 -3.02 -0.05 6.00
CA PHE A 506 -3.84 -1.19 6.40
C PHE A 506 -3.04 -2.50 6.36
N HIS A 507 -3.10 -3.27 7.44
CA HIS A 507 -2.62 -4.65 7.52
C HIS A 507 -3.80 -5.62 7.42
N LEU A 508 -3.63 -6.70 6.66
CA LEU A 508 -4.66 -7.69 6.38
C LEU A 508 -4.34 -9.02 7.06
N HIS A 509 -5.31 -9.60 7.76
CA HIS A 509 -5.22 -10.93 8.35
C HIS A 509 -6.55 -11.67 8.16
N PHE A 510 -6.51 -12.97 7.88
CA PHE A 510 -7.72 -13.81 7.88
C PHE A 510 -7.49 -15.16 8.55
N ARG A 511 -8.56 -15.68 9.17
CA ARG A 511 -8.68 -17.07 9.62
C ARG A 511 -9.73 -17.79 8.77
N LEU A 512 -9.42 -19.02 8.37
CA LEU A 512 -10.31 -19.95 7.68
C LEU A 512 -10.87 -20.94 8.69
N HIS A 513 -12.19 -21.05 8.78
CA HIS A 513 -12.88 -22.03 9.61
C HIS A 513 -13.89 -22.81 8.76
N LYS A 514 -14.24 -24.03 9.19
CA LYS A 514 -15.38 -24.76 8.62
C LYS A 514 -16.68 -24.15 9.15
N GLU A 515 -17.78 -24.15 8.38
CA GLU A 515 -19.06 -23.56 8.84
C GLU A 515 -19.58 -24.22 10.13
N ASP A 516 -19.32 -25.52 10.31
CA ASP A 516 -19.78 -26.32 11.45
C ASP A 516 -18.87 -26.29 12.70
N SER A 517 -17.74 -25.55 12.69
CA SER A 517 -16.81 -25.54 13.82
C SER A 517 -17.39 -24.78 15.02
N LEU A 518 -17.69 -25.49 16.11
CA LEU A 518 -18.20 -24.89 17.36
C LEU A 518 -17.15 -24.09 18.14
N ASP A 519 -15.86 -24.38 17.93
CA ASP A 519 -14.75 -23.73 18.63
C ASP A 519 -14.14 -22.59 17.78
N ALA A 520 -13.76 -21.50 18.44
CA ALA A 520 -13.29 -20.27 17.79
C ALA A 520 -11.79 -20.26 17.49
N GLU A 521 -11.01 -21.14 18.13
CA GLU A 521 -9.57 -21.31 17.85
C GLU A 521 -9.27 -22.49 16.91
N ASP A 522 -10.26 -23.34 16.59
CA ASP A 522 -10.14 -24.41 15.58
C ASP A 522 -10.19 -23.82 14.16
N CYS A 523 -9.10 -23.17 13.76
CA CYS A 523 -8.91 -22.64 12.41
C CYS A 523 -8.22 -23.67 11.50
N VAL A 524 -8.83 -23.95 10.36
CA VAL A 524 -8.28 -24.81 9.29
C VAL A 524 -6.99 -24.22 8.74
N ALA A 525 -6.92 -22.89 8.67
CA ALA A 525 -5.70 -22.13 8.41
C ALA A 525 -5.82 -20.69 8.90
N SER A 526 -4.69 -20.03 9.10
CA SER A 526 -4.59 -18.58 9.30
C SER A 526 -3.58 -18.01 8.31
N SER A 527 -3.88 -16.84 7.73
CA SER A 527 -2.90 -16.09 6.95
C SER A 527 -1.67 -15.77 7.80
N ARG A 528 -0.47 -16.05 7.29
CA ARG A 528 0.77 -15.57 7.92
C ARG A 528 1.00 -14.14 7.44
N GLY A 529 0.90 -13.17 8.35
CA GLY A 529 1.09 -11.76 8.03
C GLY A 529 2.57 -11.44 7.84
N HIS A 530 2.95 -11.02 6.63
CA HIS A 530 4.31 -10.55 6.35
C HIS A 530 4.38 -9.04 6.65
N TYR A 531 5.10 -8.65 7.69
CA TYR A 531 5.02 -7.30 8.29
C TYR A 531 5.50 -6.14 7.38
N LEU A 532 6.10 -6.43 6.21
CA LEU A 532 6.45 -5.44 5.18
C LEU A 532 5.56 -5.48 3.93
N MET A 533 4.69 -6.49 3.79
CA MET A 533 3.85 -6.69 2.60
C MET A 533 2.38 -6.52 2.96
N HIS A 534 1.85 -5.33 2.70
CA HIS A 534 0.51 -4.93 3.13
C HIS A 534 -0.58 -5.18 2.07
N ARG A 535 -0.21 -5.24 0.78
CA ARG A 535 -1.18 -5.25 -0.34
C ARG A 535 -2.04 -6.52 -0.38
N SER A 536 -1.46 -7.67 -0.05
CA SER A 536 -2.19 -8.95 -0.02
C SER A 536 -1.57 -9.98 0.92
N VAL A 537 -2.42 -10.82 1.51
CA VAL A 537 -2.04 -12.04 2.24
C VAL A 537 -2.75 -13.25 1.66
N SER A 538 -2.15 -14.43 1.78
CA SER A 538 -2.67 -15.66 1.18
C SER A 538 -2.38 -16.91 2.01
N VAL A 539 -3.06 -18.00 1.65
CA VAL A 539 -2.84 -19.37 2.13
C VAL A 539 -3.02 -20.32 0.94
N GLU A 540 -2.11 -21.26 0.77
CA GLU A 540 -2.23 -22.40 -0.15
C GLU A 540 -2.51 -23.68 0.63
N LEU A 541 -3.51 -24.45 0.20
CA LEU A 541 -3.92 -25.72 0.78
C LEU A 541 -3.87 -26.79 -0.33
N PRO A 542 -2.94 -27.76 -0.28
CA PRO A 542 -2.80 -28.78 -1.32
C PRO A 542 -4.05 -29.63 -1.51
N GLU A 543 -4.82 -29.85 -0.45
CA GLU A 543 -6.17 -30.42 -0.50
C GLU A 543 -7.03 -29.76 0.59
N LEU A 544 -8.25 -29.36 0.25
CA LEU A 544 -9.30 -28.98 1.18
C LEU A 544 -10.54 -29.85 0.89
N PRO A 545 -11.13 -30.53 1.89
CA PRO A 545 -12.31 -31.37 1.68
C PRO A 545 -13.56 -30.61 1.21
N ALA A 546 -14.50 -31.34 0.61
CA ALA A 546 -15.83 -30.80 0.29
C ALA A 546 -16.55 -30.27 1.54
N GLY A 547 -17.16 -29.08 1.45
CA GLY A 547 -17.83 -28.44 2.59
C GLY A 547 -17.99 -26.93 2.46
N SER A 548 -18.64 -26.33 3.47
CA SER A 548 -18.75 -24.88 3.63
C SER A 548 -17.64 -24.33 4.53
N TYR A 549 -17.08 -23.18 4.15
CA TYR A 549 -15.98 -22.52 4.85
C TYR A 549 -16.23 -21.02 5.02
N VAL A 550 -15.94 -20.52 6.22
CA VAL A 550 -16.12 -19.11 6.61
C VAL A 550 -14.75 -18.46 6.76
N VAL A 551 -14.58 -17.30 6.13
CA VAL A 551 -13.37 -16.47 6.24
C VAL A 551 -13.65 -15.31 7.17
N TYR A 552 -12.99 -15.34 8.33
CA TYR A 552 -12.99 -14.25 9.30
C TYR A 552 -11.87 -13.30 8.94
N LEU A 553 -12.21 -12.05 8.61
CA LEU A 553 -11.29 -11.00 8.24
C LEU A 553 -11.00 -10.09 9.44
N LYS A 554 -9.73 -9.77 9.68
CA LYS A 554 -9.28 -8.66 10.51
C LYS A 554 -8.47 -7.71 9.63
N VAL A 555 -8.85 -6.44 9.65
CA VAL A 555 -8.06 -5.34 9.07
C VAL A 555 -7.56 -4.48 10.22
N THR A 556 -6.26 -4.25 10.31
CA THR A 556 -5.67 -3.32 11.27
C THR A 556 -5.32 -2.02 10.54
N GLY A 557 -5.86 -0.89 11.00
CA GLY A 557 -5.55 0.42 10.44
C GLY A 557 -4.50 1.16 11.28
N GLU A 558 -3.66 1.95 10.61
CA GLU A 558 -2.69 2.87 11.21
C GLU A 558 -2.84 4.23 10.54
N ARG A 559 -2.82 5.32 11.32
CA ARG A 559 -2.94 6.70 10.81
C ARG A 559 -1.58 7.39 10.78
N ASN A 560 -1.15 7.83 9.60
CA ASN A 560 0.04 8.65 9.42
C ASN A 560 -0.32 10.14 9.40
N LEU A 561 -0.12 10.84 10.52
CA LEU A 561 -0.38 12.28 10.67
C LEU A 561 0.50 13.20 9.78
N LYS A 562 1.50 12.66 9.08
CA LYS A 562 2.29 13.39 8.06
C LYS A 562 1.71 13.27 6.65
N ALA A 563 0.74 12.39 6.44
CA ALA A 563 0.03 12.22 5.17
C ALA A 563 -1.27 13.04 5.18
N TRP A 564 -1.60 13.64 4.04
CA TRP A 564 -2.80 14.47 3.92
C TRP A 564 -4.07 13.59 3.76
N PRO A 565 -5.19 13.96 4.40
CA PRO A 565 -6.51 13.42 4.07
C PRO A 565 -6.85 13.66 2.59
N VAL A 566 -7.64 12.76 1.97
CA VAL A 566 -7.99 12.85 0.54
C VAL A 566 -8.74 14.14 0.27
N GLU A 567 -9.64 14.51 1.18
CA GLU A 567 -10.46 15.71 1.20
C GLU A 567 -9.59 16.98 1.18
N TYR A 568 -8.46 16.97 1.88
CA TYR A 568 -7.50 18.09 1.86
C TYR A 568 -6.78 18.17 0.52
N VAL A 569 -6.33 17.04 -0.04
CA VAL A 569 -5.70 17.02 -1.37
C VAL A 569 -6.68 17.52 -2.44
N VAL A 570 -7.93 17.05 -2.45
CA VAL A 570 -8.98 17.52 -3.37
C VAL A 570 -9.20 19.04 -3.23
N ARG A 571 -9.34 19.56 -2.00
CA ARG A 571 -9.47 21.01 -1.76
C ARG A 571 -8.26 21.80 -2.26
N ARG A 572 -7.05 21.26 -2.13
CA ARG A 572 -5.79 21.87 -2.61
C ARG A 572 -5.74 21.92 -4.14
N GLU A 573 -5.93 20.78 -4.81
CA GLU A 573 -5.84 20.70 -6.27
C GLU A 573 -6.93 21.50 -6.98
N CYS A 574 -8.13 21.59 -6.39
CA CYS A 574 -9.24 22.39 -6.92
C CYS A 574 -9.19 23.88 -6.53
N HIS A 575 -8.28 24.31 -5.64
CA HIS A 575 -8.29 25.66 -5.04
C HIS A 575 -8.32 26.79 -6.08
N ASN A 576 -7.48 26.68 -7.12
CA ASN A 576 -7.34 27.68 -8.18
C ASN A 576 -8.46 27.64 -9.24
N ARG A 577 -9.40 26.67 -9.16
CA ARG A 577 -10.51 26.48 -10.11
C ARG A 577 -10.11 26.37 -11.59
N VAL A 578 -8.91 25.85 -11.87
CA VAL A 578 -8.38 25.58 -13.22
C VAL A 578 -8.42 24.09 -13.56
N GLU A 579 -8.36 23.75 -14.85
CA GLU A 579 -8.23 22.36 -15.30
C GLU A 579 -6.89 21.75 -14.84
N ASN A 580 -6.95 20.77 -13.93
CA ASN A 580 -5.78 20.03 -13.46
C ASN A 580 -5.82 18.60 -14.02
N LYS A 581 -5.14 18.37 -15.14
CA LYS A 581 -5.18 17.09 -15.87
C LYS A 581 -4.60 15.91 -15.08
N LYS A 582 -3.59 16.14 -14.24
CA LYS A 582 -3.04 15.07 -13.38
C LYS A 582 -4.02 14.72 -12.26
N PHE A 583 -4.66 15.72 -11.64
CA PHE A 583 -5.72 15.46 -10.66
C PHE A 583 -6.90 14.71 -11.27
N ALA A 584 -7.35 15.07 -12.47
CA ALA A 584 -8.42 14.35 -13.16
C ALA A 584 -8.07 12.88 -13.43
N GLN A 585 -6.88 12.61 -13.97
CA GLN A 585 -6.36 11.25 -14.22
C GLN A 585 -6.28 10.41 -12.92
N VAL A 586 -5.70 10.97 -11.86
CA VAL A 586 -5.50 10.28 -10.58
C VAL A 586 -6.84 10.11 -9.83
N GLY A 587 -7.78 11.05 -9.98
CA GLY A 587 -9.15 10.96 -9.48
C GLY A 587 -9.98 9.89 -10.19
N GLU A 588 -9.90 9.79 -11.53
CA GLU A 588 -10.55 8.71 -12.27
C GLU A 588 -10.01 7.34 -11.86
N SER A 589 -8.69 7.20 -11.73
CA SER A 589 -8.05 5.99 -11.18
C SER A 589 -8.54 5.65 -9.77
N HIS A 590 -8.58 6.62 -8.86
CA HIS A 590 -9.08 6.45 -7.49
C HIS A 590 -10.55 5.97 -7.48
N ASP A 591 -11.39 6.58 -8.31
CA ASP A 591 -12.83 6.34 -8.34
C ASP A 591 -13.20 5.06 -9.10
N LEU A 592 -12.33 4.62 -10.02
CA LEU A 592 -12.35 3.27 -10.59
C LEU A 592 -11.94 2.22 -9.55
N ALA A 593 -10.88 2.46 -8.78
CA ALA A 593 -10.40 1.54 -7.74
C ALA A 593 -11.47 1.28 -6.67
N HIS A 594 -11.96 2.36 -6.05
CA HIS A 594 -12.94 2.28 -4.98
C HIS A 594 -14.35 1.87 -5.46
N SER A 595 -14.61 1.83 -6.77
CA SER A 595 -15.86 1.29 -7.33
C SER A 595 -16.17 -0.12 -6.83
N LYS A 596 -15.13 -0.94 -6.60
CA LYS A 596 -15.22 -2.33 -6.13
C LYS A 596 -15.81 -2.45 -4.71
N GLY A 597 -15.78 -1.38 -3.92
CA GLY A 597 -16.41 -1.31 -2.60
C GLY A 597 -17.81 -0.65 -2.58
N ARG A 598 -18.18 0.12 -3.61
CA ARG A 598 -19.38 0.98 -3.58
C ARG A 598 -20.69 0.21 -3.32
N SER A 599 -20.92 -0.91 -3.98
CA SER A 599 -22.18 -1.68 -3.83
C SER A 599 -22.48 -2.11 -2.39
N HIS A 600 -21.45 -2.48 -1.61
CA HIS A 600 -21.62 -2.85 -0.20
C HIS A 600 -21.78 -1.61 0.70
N MET A 601 -21.09 -0.50 0.39
CA MET A 601 -21.35 0.77 1.09
C MET A 601 -22.79 1.25 0.89
N ASP A 602 -23.30 1.23 -0.35
CA ASP A 602 -24.69 1.62 -0.65
C ASP A 602 -25.72 0.78 0.12
N GLU A 603 -25.42 -0.50 0.35
CA GLU A 603 -26.25 -1.43 1.11
C GLU A 603 -26.16 -1.18 2.63
N CYS A 604 -24.95 -1.01 3.17
CA CYS A 604 -24.73 -0.62 4.56
C CYS A 604 -25.33 0.76 4.88
N ILE A 605 -25.25 1.73 3.98
CA ILE A 605 -25.90 3.05 4.12
C ILE A 605 -27.43 2.90 4.19
N LYS A 606 -28.04 2.08 3.33
CA LYS A 606 -29.49 1.78 3.39
C LYS A 606 -29.87 1.08 4.70
N LEU A 607 -29.06 0.15 5.19
CA LEU A 607 -29.27 -0.54 6.46
C LEU A 607 -29.14 0.42 7.66
N CYS A 608 -28.16 1.32 7.67
CA CYS A 608 -28.01 2.35 8.69
C CYS A 608 -29.16 3.38 8.66
N GLN A 609 -29.58 3.83 7.48
CA GLN A 609 -30.76 4.69 7.31
C GLN A 609 -32.03 3.99 7.83
N LYS A 610 -32.21 2.70 7.52
CA LYS A 610 -33.33 1.88 8.03
C LYS A 610 -33.29 1.80 9.56
N LYS A 611 -32.17 1.34 10.16
CA LYS A 611 -31.98 1.26 11.63
C LYS A 611 -32.22 2.61 12.31
N ALA A 612 -31.71 3.71 11.75
CA ALA A 612 -31.95 5.06 12.27
C ALA A 612 -33.44 5.46 12.21
N SER A 613 -34.15 5.11 11.12
CA SER A 613 -35.59 5.35 11.00
C SER A 613 -36.41 4.51 11.99
N GLU A 614 -35.99 3.28 12.27
CA GLU A 614 -36.59 2.37 13.26
C GLU A 614 -36.37 2.89 14.69
N CYS A 615 -35.16 3.33 15.03
CA CYS A 615 -34.88 4.00 16.31
C CYS A 615 -35.70 5.29 16.49
N GLN A 616 -35.82 6.14 15.46
CA GLN A 616 -36.66 7.33 15.52
C GLN A 616 -38.15 7.00 15.67
N GLN A 617 -38.64 5.92 15.07
CA GLN A 617 -40.01 5.43 15.26
C GLN A 617 -40.22 4.88 16.68
N ALA A 618 -39.27 4.11 17.22
CA ALA A 618 -39.29 3.61 18.58
C ALA A 618 -39.27 4.74 19.63
N GLU A 619 -38.45 5.78 19.43
CA GLU A 619 -38.47 6.98 20.28
C GLU A 619 -39.83 7.70 20.24
N ARG A 620 -40.40 7.90 19.04
CA ARG A 620 -41.73 8.53 18.89
C ARG A 620 -42.83 7.68 19.53
N ALA A 621 -42.74 6.35 19.44
CA ALA A 621 -43.64 5.42 20.11
C ALA A 621 -43.48 5.46 21.65
N SER A 622 -42.26 5.65 22.16
CA SER A 622 -41.95 5.75 23.60
C SER A 622 -42.35 7.10 24.22
N LYS A 623 -42.43 8.17 23.42
CA LYS A 623 -42.85 9.51 23.86
C LYS A 623 -44.39 9.66 23.94
N ARG A 624 -45.14 9.08 22.99
CA ARG A 624 -46.62 9.12 22.93
C ARG A 624 -47.37 8.79 24.25
N PRO A 625 -46.97 7.79 25.07
CA PRO A 625 -47.62 7.50 26.36
C PRO A 625 -47.37 8.55 27.45
N LYS A 626 -46.31 9.35 27.34
CA LYS A 626 -45.96 10.40 28.32
C LYS A 626 -46.78 11.67 28.05
N GLU A 627 -46.94 12.05 26.79
CA GLU A 627 -47.76 13.19 26.34
C GLU A 627 -49.23 13.00 26.78
N LYS A 628 -49.84 11.85 26.46
CA LYS A 628 -51.21 11.51 26.90
C LYS A 628 -51.39 11.43 28.43
N ARG A 629 -50.32 11.31 29.20
CA ARG A 629 -50.35 11.35 30.68
C ARG A 629 -50.18 12.75 31.26
N GLN A 630 -49.78 13.74 30.46
CA GLN A 630 -49.71 15.15 30.86
C GLN A 630 -51.02 15.88 30.57
N GLU A 631 -51.69 15.55 29.46
CA GLU A 631 -53.04 16.07 29.14
C GLU A 631 -54.11 15.56 30.14
N ALA A 632 -53.93 14.34 30.68
CA ALA A 632 -54.87 13.70 31.60
C ALA A 632 -54.61 14.06 33.08
N ARG A 633 -54.65 15.35 33.43
CA ARG A 633 -54.69 15.84 34.83
C ARG A 633 -55.81 16.85 35.04
N PRO A 634 -56.83 16.57 35.87
CA PRO A 634 -57.80 17.57 36.28
C PRO A 634 -57.12 18.73 37.02
N ILE A 635 -57.59 19.95 36.76
CA ILE A 635 -57.21 21.14 37.54
C ILE A 635 -58.12 21.18 38.76
N ASP A 636 -57.63 20.75 39.92
CA ASP A 636 -58.23 21.09 41.20
C ASP A 636 -57.48 22.28 41.83
N ARG A 637 -58.21 23.15 42.54
CA ARG A 637 -57.73 24.41 43.11
C ARG A 637 -58.20 24.55 44.55
N THR A 638 -57.41 24.01 45.47
CA THR A 638 -57.50 24.33 46.90
C THR A 638 -56.12 24.78 47.40
N THR A 639 -56.08 25.98 47.98
CA THR A 639 -54.91 26.54 48.67
C THR A 639 -54.75 25.92 50.07
N PRO A 640 -53.53 25.91 50.63
CA PRO A 640 -53.25 25.18 51.87
C PRO A 640 -53.58 25.99 53.12
N ASP A 641 -54.08 25.31 54.15
CA ASP A 641 -53.92 25.72 55.54
C ASP A 641 -52.76 24.95 56.19
N LEU A 642 -52.06 25.61 57.10
CA LEU A 642 -50.99 25.05 57.92
C LEU A 642 -51.40 25.18 59.38
N ASP A 643 -51.35 24.11 60.16
CA ASP A 643 -51.17 24.25 61.61
C ASP A 643 -50.49 23.04 62.27
N GLU A 644 -49.87 23.27 63.42
CA GLU A 644 -48.90 22.36 64.05
C GLU A 644 -49.51 21.38 65.07
N LYS A 645 -49.04 20.12 65.11
CA LYS A 645 -48.22 19.50 66.19
C LYS A 645 -48.33 17.97 66.34
N GLY A 646 -47.17 17.33 66.51
CA GLY A 646 -46.90 16.55 67.74
C GLY A 646 -47.15 15.03 67.82
N GLU A 647 -46.24 14.24 67.22
CA GLU A 647 -45.69 12.96 67.76
C GLU A 647 -46.61 11.75 68.12
N PRO A 648 -46.07 10.54 68.41
CA PRO A 648 -44.72 10.01 68.16
C PRO A 648 -44.71 8.73 67.27
N LEU A 649 -43.51 8.24 66.91
CA LEU A 649 -43.30 6.88 66.36
C LEU A 649 -42.61 5.97 67.40
N PRO A 650 -43.07 4.72 67.61
CA PRO A 650 -42.46 3.78 68.55
C PRO A 650 -41.28 3.00 67.98
N ASP A 651 -40.40 2.54 68.88
CA ASP A 651 -39.16 1.80 68.62
C ASP A 651 -39.35 0.26 68.63
N ARG A 652 -38.34 -0.48 68.12
CA ARG A 652 -38.03 -1.94 68.15
C ARG A 652 -37.74 -2.56 66.76
N ALA A 653 -36.84 -3.53 66.60
CA ALA A 653 -35.76 -4.04 67.46
C ALA A 653 -34.79 -4.96 66.66
N ARG A 654 -33.61 -5.25 67.22
CA ARG A 654 -32.72 -6.37 66.79
C ARG A 654 -33.06 -7.66 67.54
N PRO A 655 -32.68 -8.83 66.99
CA PRO A 655 -31.61 -9.66 67.60
C PRO A 655 -30.56 -10.12 66.53
N THR A 656 -29.22 -10.14 66.71
CA THR A 656 -28.29 -10.58 67.78
C THR A 656 -28.00 -12.09 67.84
N TYR A 657 -26.91 -12.52 67.20
CA TYR A 657 -25.98 -13.62 67.55
C TYR A 657 -24.71 -13.45 66.66
N ASN A 658 -23.57 -14.11 66.88
CA ASN A 658 -22.54 -14.02 67.94
C ASN A 658 -21.40 -15.00 67.55
N SER A 659 -20.14 -14.68 67.92
CA SER A 659 -18.95 -15.58 68.09
C SER A 659 -18.27 -16.30 66.90
N ALA A 660 -16.94 -16.48 67.05
CA ALA A 660 -15.93 -17.15 66.20
C ALA A 660 -15.65 -16.48 64.83
N ASP A 661 -14.44 -16.03 64.48
CA ASP A 661 -13.07 -16.61 64.57
C ASP A 661 -12.87 -17.81 63.62
N GLU A 662 -11.83 -17.92 62.78
CA GLU A 662 -10.53 -17.21 62.74
C GLU A 662 -10.18 -16.70 61.31
N SER A 663 -9.32 -15.68 61.18
CA SER A 663 -8.51 -15.42 59.97
C SER A 663 -7.29 -14.55 60.33
N SER A 664 -6.11 -14.85 59.76
CA SER A 664 -4.82 -14.35 60.27
C SER A 664 -4.36 -13.01 59.68
N ASP A 665 -3.89 -12.16 60.59
CA ASP A 665 -2.96 -11.04 60.43
C ASP A 665 -3.30 -9.79 59.58
N SER A 666 -2.65 -8.73 60.03
CA SER A 666 -2.63 -7.33 59.58
C SER A 666 -1.30 -6.73 60.11
N PRO A 667 -0.99 -5.44 59.95
CA PRO A 667 -1.54 -4.42 59.06
C PRO A 667 -0.48 -3.81 58.11
N VAL A 668 -0.92 -2.91 57.23
CA VAL A 668 -0.06 -1.88 56.62
C VAL A 668 -0.42 -0.53 57.25
N GLU A 669 0.53 0.14 57.89
CA GLU A 669 0.31 1.46 58.50
C GLU A 669 0.71 2.62 57.59
N ASN A 670 0.03 3.76 57.77
CA ASN A 670 0.42 5.14 57.42
C ASN A 670 1.07 5.41 56.05
N TRP A 671 0.23 5.76 55.06
CA TRP A 671 0.67 6.38 53.80
C TRP A 671 0.76 7.92 53.83
N ASP A 672 0.43 8.58 54.95
CA ASP A 672 0.30 10.04 55.03
C ASP A 672 1.62 10.84 55.01
N ASP A 673 2.79 10.21 55.23
CA ASP A 673 4.08 10.94 55.28
C ASP A 673 4.87 10.97 53.97
N ILE A 674 4.57 10.10 52.99
CA ILE A 674 5.24 10.13 51.68
C ILE A 674 4.91 11.43 50.91
N HIS A 675 3.73 12.02 51.13
CA HIS A 675 3.36 13.30 50.51
C HIS A 675 4.04 14.55 51.11
N LYS A 676 4.81 14.43 52.20
CA LYS A 676 5.60 15.55 52.76
C LYS A 676 7.07 15.55 52.30
N ALA A 677 7.62 14.42 51.89
CA ALA A 677 9.02 14.31 51.48
C ALA A 677 9.33 15.10 50.19
N ASN A 678 8.48 14.97 49.16
CA ASN A 678 8.78 15.50 47.82
C ASN A 678 8.57 17.03 47.64
N LYS A 679 8.43 17.78 48.74
CA LYS A 679 8.27 19.25 48.73
C LYS A 679 9.49 20.02 49.23
N ARG A 680 10.63 19.35 49.42
CA ARG A 680 11.94 19.96 49.77
C ARG A 680 13.07 19.68 48.76
N ALA A 681 12.85 18.84 47.75
CA ALA A 681 13.86 18.47 46.74
C ALA A 681 13.87 19.36 45.47
N SER A 682 13.00 20.37 45.38
CA SER A 682 12.91 21.29 44.21
C SER A 682 13.25 22.74 44.62
N LYS A 683 14.38 22.92 45.31
CA LYS A 683 14.86 24.26 45.72
C LYS A 683 16.37 24.44 45.73
N LEU A 684 17.07 23.86 44.75
CA LEU A 684 18.35 24.36 44.26
C LEU A 684 18.50 24.04 42.76
N HIS A 685 18.82 25.06 41.95
CA HIS A 685 18.71 25.19 40.47
C HIS A 685 17.48 25.95 39.98
N GLY A 686 17.49 27.26 40.20
CA GLY A 686 16.72 28.19 39.36
C GLY A 686 17.65 28.84 38.34
N ASN A 687 17.23 28.88 37.07
CA ASN A 687 17.31 30.06 36.20
C ASN A 687 16.63 29.80 34.84
N ILE A 688 16.23 30.89 34.18
CA ILE A 688 15.64 31.01 32.83
C ILE A 688 14.11 30.78 32.73
N CYS A 689 13.47 31.69 31.98
CA CYS A 689 12.04 31.78 31.60
C CYS A 689 10.98 31.73 32.71
N SER A 690 10.55 32.91 33.13
CA SER A 690 9.18 33.16 33.61
C SER A 690 8.32 33.78 32.49
N GLN A 691 7.01 33.88 32.72
CA GLN A 691 5.98 34.50 31.85
C GLN A 691 5.46 33.69 30.65
N ALA A 692 4.61 32.72 30.96
CA ALA A 692 3.29 32.64 30.34
C ALA A 692 2.28 32.29 31.45
N ALA A 693 1.34 33.19 31.76
CA ALA A 693 0.27 32.91 32.70
C ALA A 693 -0.88 32.25 31.92
N ALA A 694 -1.44 31.16 32.46
CA ALA A 694 -2.57 30.49 31.83
C ALA A 694 -3.82 31.38 31.88
N GLN A 695 -4.50 31.47 30.74
CA GLN A 695 -5.89 31.88 30.63
C GLN A 695 -6.63 30.68 30.03
N ASP A 696 -7.78 30.30 30.61
CA ASP A 696 -8.43 29.01 30.30
C ASP A 696 -8.91 28.93 28.86
N ASP A 697 -8.22 28.12 28.05
CA ASP A 697 -8.45 28.00 26.60
C ASP A 697 -8.76 26.53 26.21
N TYR A 698 -9.68 25.91 26.96
CA TYR A 698 -10.11 24.52 26.73
C TYR A 698 -10.96 24.35 25.45
N ASP A 699 -11.55 25.45 24.95
CA ASP A 699 -12.44 25.43 23.77
C ASP A 699 -11.67 25.58 22.44
N THR A 700 -10.35 25.84 22.46
CA THR A 700 -9.50 25.96 21.24
C THR A 700 -8.62 24.73 20.96
N GLU A 701 -8.68 23.70 21.81
CA GLU A 701 -8.01 22.41 21.55
C GLU A 701 -8.88 21.46 20.71
N GLU A 702 -10.21 21.60 20.69
CA GLU A 702 -11.07 20.81 19.78
C GLU A 702 -10.75 21.09 18.31
N GLU A 703 -10.48 22.34 17.92
CA GLU A 703 -10.05 22.69 16.55
C GLU A 703 -8.63 22.16 16.20
N LYS A 704 -7.88 21.64 17.18
CA LYS A 704 -6.57 21.01 16.96
C LYS A 704 -6.61 19.48 17.04
N MET A 705 -7.72 18.88 17.47
CA MET A 705 -7.84 17.42 17.48
C MET A 705 -7.85 16.90 16.03
N PRO A 706 -7.01 15.91 15.68
CA PRO A 706 -7.06 15.31 14.35
C PRO A 706 -8.41 14.60 14.15
N ASP A 707 -8.96 14.65 12.93
CA ASP A 707 -10.30 14.15 12.57
C ASP A 707 -10.68 12.83 13.28
N PRO A 708 -11.95 12.57 13.62
CA PRO A 708 -12.37 11.31 14.24
C PRO A 708 -11.92 10.10 13.40
N TRP A 709 -11.74 8.96 14.05
CA TRP A 709 -11.28 7.73 13.43
C TRP A 709 -12.29 7.23 12.40
N SER A 710 -11.86 7.28 11.14
CA SER A 710 -12.71 7.27 9.94
C SER A 710 -12.08 6.39 8.85
N ALA A 711 -11.40 5.32 9.27
CA ALA A 711 -10.59 4.48 8.41
C ALA A 711 -11.46 3.49 7.62
N SER A 712 -11.45 3.59 6.29
CA SER A 712 -12.16 2.66 5.39
C SER A 712 -11.18 1.95 4.47
N CYS A 713 -11.31 0.63 4.35
CA CYS A 713 -10.48 -0.21 3.50
C CYS A 713 -11.36 -1.00 2.51
N VAL A 714 -11.07 -0.89 1.21
CA VAL A 714 -11.69 -1.73 0.17
C VAL A 714 -10.84 -2.99 0.00
N VAL A 715 -11.47 -4.14 0.21
CA VAL A 715 -10.81 -5.45 0.28
C VAL A 715 -11.50 -6.46 -0.63
N GLY A 716 -10.71 -7.32 -1.28
CA GLY A 716 -11.17 -8.37 -2.17
C GLY A 716 -10.62 -9.72 -1.74
N ILE A 717 -11.49 -10.73 -1.71
CA ILE A 717 -11.08 -12.14 -1.63
C ILE A 717 -11.09 -12.75 -3.03
N ARG A 718 -10.10 -13.59 -3.32
CA ARG A 718 -10.05 -14.52 -4.43
C ARG A 718 -9.89 -15.94 -3.87
N VAL A 719 -10.73 -16.85 -4.34
CA VAL A 719 -10.69 -18.27 -4.02
C VAL A 719 -10.39 -19.01 -5.31
N TYR A 720 -9.16 -19.51 -5.42
CA TYR A 720 -8.69 -20.31 -6.55
C TYR A 720 -8.88 -21.79 -6.23
N SER A 721 -9.44 -22.58 -7.14
CA SER A 721 -9.63 -24.02 -6.96
C SER A 721 -9.85 -24.74 -8.30
N LYS A 722 -9.81 -26.08 -8.30
CA LYS A 722 -10.21 -26.91 -9.46
C LYS A 722 -11.69 -27.33 -9.40
N ASP A 723 -12.39 -27.05 -8.29
CA ASP A 723 -13.82 -27.34 -8.15
C ASP A 723 -14.68 -26.48 -9.08
N SER A 724 -15.35 -27.10 -10.05
CA SER A 724 -16.29 -26.44 -10.97
C SER A 724 -17.59 -26.00 -10.30
N GLY A 725 -17.91 -26.56 -9.12
CA GLY A 725 -19.04 -26.19 -8.27
C GLY A 725 -18.74 -25.12 -7.22
N LEU A 726 -17.52 -24.58 -7.13
CA LEU A 726 -17.12 -23.58 -6.14
C LEU A 726 -18.05 -22.35 -6.15
N GLN A 727 -18.58 -22.02 -4.98
CA GLN A 727 -19.44 -20.84 -4.76
C GLN A 727 -18.83 -19.91 -3.70
N LEU A 728 -18.98 -18.59 -3.87
CA LEU A 728 -18.44 -17.56 -2.98
C LEU A 728 -19.47 -16.42 -2.76
N ARG A 729 -19.73 -16.08 -1.50
CA ARG A 729 -20.57 -14.94 -1.09
C ARG A 729 -19.86 -14.05 -0.06
N THR A 730 -20.15 -12.76 -0.11
CA THR A 730 -19.90 -11.82 1.00
C THR A 730 -20.93 -12.07 2.10
N VAL A 731 -20.58 -11.82 3.36
CA VAL A 731 -21.50 -11.94 4.51
C VAL A 731 -21.84 -10.54 5.02
N ILE A 732 -23.14 -10.22 5.10
CA ILE A 732 -23.65 -8.96 5.66
C ILE A 732 -24.21 -9.20 7.06
N GLU A 733 -24.11 -8.21 7.95
CA GLU A 733 -24.59 -8.30 9.33
C GLU A 733 -26.13 -8.37 9.39
N GLY A 734 -26.64 -9.60 9.46
CA GLY A 734 -28.07 -9.93 9.41
C GLY A 734 -28.39 -11.07 8.44
N ASP A 735 -27.45 -11.46 7.56
CA ASP A 735 -27.61 -12.64 6.71
C ASP A 735 -27.62 -13.94 7.52
N GLU A 736 -28.53 -14.84 7.16
CA GLU A 736 -28.50 -16.21 7.67
C GLU A 736 -27.41 -17.05 6.97
N LEU A 737 -26.96 -18.09 7.69
CA LEU A 737 -26.11 -19.16 7.16
C LEU A 737 -26.78 -19.85 5.96
N TRP A 738 -26.06 -20.70 5.22
CA TRP A 738 -26.65 -21.38 4.06
C TRP A 738 -27.86 -22.22 4.50
N ARG A 739 -29.09 -21.73 4.24
CA ARG A 739 -30.34 -22.48 4.42
C ARG A 739 -30.36 -23.65 3.44
N GLY A 740 -29.73 -24.74 3.86
CA GLY A 740 -29.71 -26.00 3.12
C GLY A 740 -31.14 -26.44 2.83
N HIS A 741 -31.51 -26.38 1.55
CA HIS A 741 -32.72 -27.01 1.06
C HIS A 741 -32.52 -28.52 1.15
N ARG A 742 -32.81 -29.08 2.33
CA ARG A 742 -33.17 -30.49 2.45
C ARG A 742 -34.56 -30.61 1.81
N ALA A 743 -34.63 -31.33 0.70
CA ALA A 743 -35.87 -31.90 0.20
C ALA A 743 -36.32 -33.05 1.11
#